data_AF-A0A8D3DUA1-F1
#
_entry.id   AF-A0A8D3DUA1-F1
#
_cell.length_a   1.000
_cell.length_b   1.000
_cell.length_c   1.000
_cell.angle_alpha   90.00
_cell.angle_beta   90.00
_cell.angle_gamma   90.00
#
_symmetry.space_group_name_H-M   'P 1'
#
loop_
_entity.id
_entity.type
_entity.pdbx_description
1 polymer ?
#
loop_
_entity_poly.entity_id
_entity_poly.type
_entity_poly.pdbx_seq_one_letter_code
_entity_poly.pdbx_strand_id
1 'polypeptide(L)'
;MFFLLILLLALAMSWNYSSKTVHASVFLERGPQRIGSIYKKAMFRLYTDATYSVQAPRPDWLGFLGPVLRAEVDDVIVVHLKNSGSRNYSMHPHGVFYEKNTEGALYPDGTSGRLKMDDAVPPGGSYTYRWEVRPEFAPTDDDANCLTWVYHSHVDAPKDISSGLIGALLTCKKGTLKEIKPESATASARSDVDKDVFLMFNVVDENLSWYLEDNIKKLSDPGGVKQDDDDFKESNLMHAINGYMFGNLPGIQLCQHRAVAWHLFGMGNEVDIHSAFFHGNTLLDRGHRTDVLSLFPATFATAEMIPKAKGKWLLTCQVNDHLQAGMQAFYEVKSCGSEPSPTVTGGVVRNYYLAAEKVLWHYAPSEKDLINNVFFGRGGGRIGGQYLKVIYREYTDNTFTIIKSPLPDAGHLGILGPVLRAEEGDTLRVTFMNKADRNYSIQPHGLHYDKLSQGSSYEDGEEAASCTATDNYRNFVCNTVGVDKLGSHVGPGEQFNYTWQVLEGPSSSDSPCIPYLYYSATDPAMDTNSGLVGPLLVCKKGTLGESGTQRGVDKEFFLLFSVMDENMSWYLEDNIETYGSNETNPEEDDFMESNKMHAVNGHMYGNLAGLEMCAGDKVWWYTFGLGTEVDIHGVYFEGNTFKRQSTTRDTINLFPHTTAGVTMQPNTPGVYEVSCRVTDHYSAGMRQHYRVNYCPRRKVKHTRTQTEPTKIVQYFISAEEVEWDYSPERDWELEKHHTTSEDSPGNIFVARGTNRIGSRYKKVVYREYTDGTFRVQKKRQANQQHLGIMGPIIKAEVGEQIVIAFKNKASRQYSIGAHGVRASHILELTWDVPISSGPGVSDPNCISYAYYSNVDFIKDLYSGLLGPLVICRPGTMQRGEGPDRQRGDVEKEFALLFIVYDENQSWYLDDNIRTYLGVEPDTVTKDEEFEESNKMHGINGKLYGNLHGLVMMQGQKVDWYLLGMGNEVDISVHFHLFVPCVRALQTDRVHRADVFDLFPGTFQTVEMVAGIPGTWLLHCHVTDHIHAGMETTFTIEGAYALRVCLHT
;
A
#
# COMPACT_ATOMS: atom_id res chain seq x y z
N MET A 1 4.12 -39.01 -0.83
CA MET A 1 5.02 -38.46 0.20
C MET A 1 6.37 -38.26 -0.45
N PHE A 2 6.56 -37.10 -1.06
CA PHE A 2 7.90 -36.61 -1.37
C PHE A 2 8.47 -36.02 -0.06
N PHE A 3 9.68 -36.42 0.31
CA PHE A 3 10.43 -35.77 1.38
C PHE A 3 11.44 -34.84 0.71
N LEU A 4 11.22 -33.53 0.80
CA LEU A 4 12.19 -32.56 0.31
C LEU A 4 13.13 -32.21 1.45
N LEU A 5 14.38 -32.68 1.35
CA LEU A 5 15.44 -32.42 2.32
C LEU A 5 16.25 -31.20 1.88
N ILE A 6 16.23 -30.13 2.68
CA ILE A 6 16.90 -28.87 2.37
C ILE A 6 17.88 -28.54 3.49
N LEU A 7 19.13 -28.21 3.13
CA LEU A 7 20.21 -27.93 4.07
C LEU A 7 20.65 -26.47 3.92
N LEU A 8 20.36 -25.67 4.95
CA LEU A 8 20.65 -24.23 4.97
C LEU A 8 21.71 -23.87 6.00
N LEU A 9 22.62 -22.98 5.61
CA LEU A 9 23.58 -22.36 6.52
C LEU A 9 23.34 -20.85 6.55
N ALA A 10 23.21 -20.27 7.74
CA ALA A 10 23.29 -18.83 7.92
C ALA A 10 24.77 -18.40 8.07
N LEU A 11 25.25 -17.51 7.20
CA LEU A 11 26.65 -17.05 7.17
C LEU A 11 26.73 -15.53 7.11
N ALA A 12 27.68 -14.94 7.83
CA ALA A 12 28.05 -13.53 7.68
C ALA A 12 29.06 -13.36 6.53
N MET A 13 28.75 -12.51 5.54
CA MET A 13 29.56 -12.27 4.34
C MET A 13 29.51 -10.79 3.94
N SER A 14 30.43 -10.34 3.09
CA SER A 14 30.37 -9.00 2.49
C SER A 14 29.49 -8.99 1.24
N TRP A 15 28.60 -8.01 1.14
CA TRP A 15 27.72 -7.74 0.00
C TRP A 15 28.07 -6.39 -0.64
N ASN A 16 27.97 -6.27 -1.96
CA ASN A 16 28.27 -5.03 -2.69
C ASN A 16 27.05 -4.60 -3.52
N TYR A 17 26.57 -3.37 -3.30
CA TYR A 17 25.41 -2.79 -3.97
C TYR A 17 25.72 -2.07 -5.32
N SER A 18 26.99 -1.86 -5.71
CA SER A 18 27.39 -0.81 -6.70
C SER A 18 27.67 -1.18 -8.17
N SER A 19 27.36 -0.22 -9.08
CA SER A 19 28.24 0.28 -10.17
C SER A 19 28.08 1.82 -10.36
N LYS A 20 29.03 2.54 -10.99
CA LYS A 20 29.21 4.02 -10.86
C LYS A 20 28.26 4.90 -11.71
N THR A 21 27.51 5.81 -11.06
CA THR A 21 26.82 7.00 -11.65
C THR A 21 26.92 8.22 -10.69
N VAL A 22 26.45 9.41 -11.08
CA VAL A 22 26.63 10.68 -10.33
C VAL A 22 25.68 10.84 -9.13
N HIS A 23 24.39 10.49 -9.26
CA HIS A 23 23.44 10.47 -8.11
C HIS A 23 23.71 9.31 -7.14
N ALA A 24 24.37 8.26 -7.62
CA ALA A 24 24.81 7.14 -6.81
C ALA A 24 25.91 7.48 -5.79
N SER A 25 26.51 8.68 -5.83
CA SER A 25 27.58 9.04 -4.90
C SER A 25 27.10 9.02 -3.44
N VAL A 26 25.89 9.51 -3.17
CA VAL A 26 25.30 9.57 -1.83
C VAL A 26 25.30 8.19 -1.16
N PHE A 27 24.89 7.15 -1.89
CA PHE A 27 24.73 5.79 -1.37
C PHE A 27 25.96 4.88 -1.58
N LEU A 28 26.69 5.05 -2.69
CA LEU A 28 27.70 4.08 -3.14
C LEU A 28 29.14 4.56 -2.95
N GLU A 29 29.38 5.87 -2.79
CA GLU A 29 30.72 6.41 -2.61
C GLU A 29 31.24 6.15 -1.20
N ARG A 30 32.47 5.63 -1.12
CA ARG A 30 33.11 5.38 0.16
C ARG A 30 33.87 6.63 0.61
N GLY A 31 33.54 7.13 1.79
CA GLY A 31 34.18 8.29 2.41
C GLY A 31 34.83 7.97 3.75
N PRO A 32 35.45 8.97 4.41
CA PRO A 32 35.98 8.81 5.77
C PRO A 32 34.89 8.43 6.79
N GLN A 33 33.69 9.00 6.61
CA GLN A 33 32.51 8.84 7.47
C GLN A 33 31.33 8.14 6.76
N ARG A 34 31.53 7.63 5.53
CA ARG A 34 30.49 6.96 4.72
C ARG A 34 30.93 5.54 4.37
N ILE A 35 30.08 4.55 4.65
CA ILE A 35 30.39 3.12 4.42
C ILE A 35 30.56 2.84 2.92
N GLY A 36 29.72 3.47 2.09
CA GLY A 36 29.67 3.27 0.66
C GLY A 36 29.00 1.93 0.33
N SER A 37 29.39 1.30 -0.76
CA SER A 37 28.62 0.18 -1.31
C SER A 37 28.82 -1.22 -0.68
N ILE A 38 29.74 -1.40 0.27
CA ILE A 38 30.12 -2.75 0.76
C ILE A 38 29.77 -2.93 2.24
N TYR A 39 28.76 -3.76 2.51
CA TYR A 39 28.26 -4.06 3.87
C TYR A 39 28.47 -5.52 4.25
N LYS A 40 28.63 -5.79 5.55
CA LYS A 40 28.56 -7.15 6.11
C LYS A 40 27.10 -7.53 6.37
N LYS A 41 26.67 -8.66 5.82
CA LYS A 41 25.30 -9.17 5.88
C LYS A 41 25.27 -10.66 6.27
N ALA A 42 24.19 -11.12 6.88
CA ALA A 42 23.90 -12.54 7.09
C ALA A 42 23.01 -13.06 5.96
N MET A 43 23.33 -14.22 5.37
CA MET A 43 22.57 -14.81 4.27
C MET A 43 22.29 -16.29 4.49
N PHE A 44 21.13 -16.75 4.02
CA PHE A 44 20.83 -18.17 3.87
C PHE A 44 21.52 -18.76 2.62
N ARG A 45 22.21 -19.89 2.79
CA ARG A 45 22.90 -20.58 1.70
C ARG A 45 22.50 -22.05 1.64
N LEU A 46 22.20 -22.55 0.44
CA LEU A 46 21.86 -23.95 0.19
C LEU A 46 23.11 -24.81 0.03
N TYR A 47 23.11 -25.97 0.66
CA TYR A 47 24.16 -26.98 0.57
C TYR A 47 23.62 -28.29 0.00
N THR A 48 24.51 -29.05 -0.63
CA THR A 48 24.16 -30.32 -1.29
C THR A 48 23.98 -31.49 -0.31
N ASP A 49 24.65 -31.46 0.85
CA ASP A 49 24.61 -32.52 1.85
C ASP A 49 24.78 -32.02 3.29
N ALA A 50 24.60 -32.93 4.26
CA ALA A 50 24.64 -32.66 5.69
C ALA A 50 26.03 -32.26 6.21
N THR A 51 27.08 -32.31 5.37
CA THR A 51 28.43 -31.86 5.74
C THR A 51 28.57 -30.35 5.65
N TYR A 52 27.67 -29.66 4.93
CA TYR A 52 27.72 -28.23 4.65
C TYR A 52 29.05 -27.79 4.00
N SER A 53 29.65 -28.65 3.17
CA SER A 53 30.94 -28.38 2.51
C SER A 53 30.80 -27.79 1.10
N VAL A 54 29.81 -28.26 0.32
CA VAL A 54 29.59 -27.86 -1.08
C VAL A 54 28.27 -27.11 -1.22
N GLN A 55 28.35 -25.84 -1.64
CA GLN A 55 27.19 -24.99 -1.91
C GLN A 55 26.50 -25.41 -3.21
N ALA A 56 25.16 -25.39 -3.20
CA ALA A 56 24.36 -25.63 -4.40
C ALA A 56 24.43 -24.43 -5.37
N PRO A 57 24.29 -24.67 -6.69
CA PRO A 57 24.25 -23.58 -7.67
C PRO A 57 23.04 -22.69 -7.43
N ARG A 58 23.22 -21.38 -7.63
CA ARG A 58 22.15 -20.38 -7.52
C ARG A 58 22.17 -19.43 -8.72
N PRO A 59 21.01 -18.98 -9.20
CA PRO A 59 20.96 -17.90 -10.18
C PRO A 59 21.53 -16.59 -9.63
N ASP A 60 22.25 -15.84 -10.46
CA ASP A 60 22.87 -14.57 -10.05
C ASP A 60 21.84 -13.48 -9.72
N TRP A 61 20.70 -13.46 -10.41
CA TRP A 61 19.61 -12.49 -10.18
C TRP A 61 18.93 -12.62 -8.81
N LEU A 62 19.15 -13.70 -8.04
CA LEU A 62 18.61 -13.79 -6.67
C LEU A 62 19.30 -12.85 -5.68
N GLY A 63 20.50 -12.35 -6.01
CA GLY A 63 21.22 -11.41 -5.15
C GLY A 63 21.55 -11.97 -3.77
N PHE A 64 21.15 -11.28 -2.70
CA PHE A 64 21.34 -11.77 -1.33
C PHE A 64 20.21 -12.68 -0.83
N LEU A 65 19.11 -12.81 -1.57
CA LEU A 65 17.99 -13.67 -1.18
C LEU A 65 18.47 -15.10 -0.94
N GLY A 66 17.85 -15.72 0.05
CA GLY A 66 17.96 -17.13 0.33
C GLY A 66 17.50 -18.00 -0.84
N PRO A 67 17.87 -19.29 -0.83
CA PRO A 67 17.44 -20.23 -1.86
C PRO A 67 15.92 -20.35 -1.94
N VAL A 68 15.40 -20.48 -3.16
CA VAL A 68 13.97 -20.63 -3.38
C VAL A 68 13.52 -22.03 -2.97
N LEU A 69 12.66 -22.11 -1.95
CA LEU A 69 12.03 -23.35 -1.49
C LEU A 69 10.74 -23.57 -2.28
N ARG A 70 10.46 -24.81 -2.71
CA ARG A 70 9.26 -25.16 -3.50
C ARG A 70 8.61 -26.41 -2.93
N ALA A 71 7.29 -26.43 -2.86
CA ALA A 71 6.54 -27.60 -2.43
C ALA A 71 5.15 -27.65 -3.08
N GLU A 72 4.65 -28.86 -3.35
CA GLU A 72 3.28 -29.06 -3.77
C GLU A 72 2.35 -29.35 -2.60
N VAL A 73 1.04 -29.35 -2.88
CA VAL A 73 0.02 -29.85 -1.94
C VAL A 73 0.33 -31.27 -1.48
N ASP A 74 0.24 -31.49 -0.18
CA ASP A 74 0.55 -32.71 0.56
C ASP A 74 2.06 -33.01 0.73
N ASP A 75 2.94 -32.10 0.29
CA ASP A 75 4.38 -32.23 0.54
C ASP A 75 4.76 -31.79 1.96
N VAL A 76 5.89 -32.35 2.42
CA VAL A 76 6.52 -31.98 3.68
C VAL A 76 7.91 -31.43 3.40
N ILE A 77 8.12 -30.18 3.78
CA ILE A 77 9.41 -29.49 3.68
C ILE A 77 10.17 -29.77 4.97
N VAL A 78 11.33 -30.42 4.87
CA VAL A 78 12.22 -30.65 6.01
C VAL A 78 13.48 -29.82 5.80
N VAL A 79 13.62 -28.77 6.61
CA VAL A 79 14.75 -27.86 6.52
C VAL A 79 15.70 -28.06 7.69
N HIS A 80 16.92 -28.50 7.39
CA HIS A 80 18.02 -28.59 8.33
C HIS A 80 18.80 -27.28 8.30
N LEU A 81 18.59 -26.45 9.31
CA LEU A 81 19.31 -25.20 9.50
C LEU A 81 20.54 -25.44 10.37
N LYS A 82 21.69 -24.92 9.94
CA LYS A 82 22.86 -24.73 10.80
C LYS A 82 23.18 -23.25 10.86
N ASN A 83 23.44 -22.74 12.05
CA ASN A 83 23.83 -21.35 12.24
C ASN A 83 25.36 -21.25 12.30
N SER A 84 25.99 -20.65 11.29
CA SER A 84 27.42 -20.31 11.29
C SER A 84 27.67 -18.80 11.34
N GLY A 85 26.62 -18.03 11.67
CA GLY A 85 26.73 -16.61 12.00
C GLY A 85 27.29 -16.39 13.41
N SER A 86 27.45 -15.12 13.77
CA SER A 86 27.98 -14.70 15.07
C SER A 86 26.89 -14.46 16.14
N ARG A 87 25.62 -14.58 15.77
CA ARG A 87 24.46 -14.28 16.62
C ARG A 87 23.43 -15.41 16.52
N ASN A 88 22.46 -15.42 17.43
CA ASN A 88 21.32 -16.33 17.36
C ASN A 88 20.44 -15.91 16.17
N TYR A 89 19.99 -16.89 15.39
CA TYR A 89 19.09 -16.70 14.26
C TYR A 89 18.06 -17.82 14.23
N SER A 90 16.96 -17.61 13.53
CA SER A 90 15.90 -18.61 13.38
C SER A 90 15.45 -18.70 11.91
N MET A 91 14.35 -19.42 11.67
CA MET A 91 13.73 -19.50 10.36
C MET A 91 12.23 -19.69 10.49
N HIS A 92 11.49 -18.62 10.20
CA HIS A 92 10.05 -18.53 10.20
C HIS A 92 9.50 -18.56 8.76
N PRO A 93 8.56 -19.47 8.42
CA PRO A 93 7.98 -19.52 7.09
C PRO A 93 6.59 -18.87 7.01
N HIS A 94 6.28 -18.34 5.84
CA HIS A 94 4.93 -17.93 5.45
C HIS A 94 4.24 -18.99 4.58
N GLY A 95 2.90 -18.98 4.53
CA GLY A 95 2.13 -19.81 3.60
C GLY A 95 2.15 -21.34 3.80
N VAL A 96 2.73 -21.85 4.90
CA VAL A 96 2.80 -23.28 5.21
C VAL A 96 2.37 -23.58 6.64
N PHE A 97 2.01 -24.84 6.88
CA PHE A 97 1.63 -25.32 8.20
C PHE A 97 2.86 -25.66 9.03
N TYR A 98 2.88 -25.19 10.28
CA TYR A 98 3.88 -25.53 11.29
C TYR A 98 3.24 -25.69 12.67
N GLU A 99 3.91 -26.47 13.51
CA GLU A 99 3.61 -26.54 14.94
C GLU A 99 4.50 -25.56 15.72
N LYS A 100 4.18 -25.27 16.98
CA LYS A 100 4.93 -24.32 17.85
C LYS A 100 6.42 -24.63 18.01
N ASN A 101 6.86 -25.86 17.76
CA ASN A 101 8.28 -26.25 17.80
C ASN A 101 8.97 -26.16 16.44
N THR A 102 8.32 -25.58 15.44
CA THR A 102 8.83 -25.42 14.07
C THR A 102 8.41 -24.07 13.48
N GLU A 103 7.99 -23.14 14.34
CA GLU A 103 7.55 -21.80 13.97
C GLU A 103 8.75 -20.88 13.76
N GLY A 104 9.78 -21.01 14.60
CA GLY A 104 11.01 -20.25 14.46
C GLY A 104 10.87 -18.76 14.75
N ALA A 105 9.96 -18.36 15.63
CA ALA A 105 9.74 -16.95 16.02
C ALA A 105 9.76 -16.79 17.55
N LEU A 106 10.62 -15.89 18.04
CA LEU A 106 10.80 -15.68 19.48
C LEU A 106 9.85 -14.60 20.01
N TYR A 107 8.86 -14.99 20.81
CA TYR A 107 7.98 -14.09 21.55
C TYR A 107 7.37 -14.76 22.80
N PRO A 108 6.79 -13.99 23.74
CA PRO A 108 6.11 -14.54 24.92
C PRO A 108 4.80 -15.24 24.54
N ASP A 109 4.88 -16.55 24.31
CA ASP A 109 3.78 -17.42 23.88
C ASP A 109 3.36 -18.46 24.93
N GLY A 110 3.98 -18.42 26.11
CA GLY A 110 3.75 -19.37 27.21
C GLY A 110 4.35 -20.76 26.98
N THR A 111 5.17 -20.96 25.96
CA THR A 111 5.87 -22.23 25.70
C THR A 111 7.24 -22.29 26.39
N SER A 112 7.77 -23.49 26.59
CA SER A 112 9.09 -23.69 27.23
C SER A 112 9.77 -24.98 26.80
N GLY A 113 11.07 -25.10 27.09
CA GLY A 113 11.86 -26.30 26.84
C GLY A 113 12.03 -26.60 25.35
N ARG A 114 11.56 -27.76 24.89
CA ARG A 114 11.72 -28.20 23.49
C ARG A 114 10.96 -27.31 22.49
N LEU A 115 9.88 -26.68 22.93
CA LEU A 115 9.05 -25.81 22.07
C LEU A 115 9.66 -24.42 21.82
N LYS A 116 10.83 -24.13 22.40
CA LYS A 116 11.57 -22.86 22.25
C LYS A 116 12.92 -23.04 21.54
N MET A 117 13.24 -24.26 21.11
CA MET A 117 14.54 -24.56 20.48
C MET A 117 14.61 -24.11 19.02
N ASP A 118 13.46 -23.93 18.37
CA ASP A 118 13.32 -23.36 17.03
C ASP A 118 13.42 -21.84 17.03
N ASP A 119 12.87 -21.17 18.04
CA ASP A 119 12.79 -19.71 18.13
C ASP A 119 14.13 -18.99 18.02
N ALA A 120 15.22 -19.60 18.50
CA ALA A 120 16.56 -19.03 18.45
C ALA A 120 17.65 -20.11 18.39
N VAL A 121 18.21 -20.33 17.20
CA VAL A 121 19.33 -21.26 16.99
C VAL A 121 20.66 -20.54 17.28
N PRO A 122 21.45 -20.96 18.28
CA PRO A 122 22.68 -20.28 18.65
C PRO A 122 23.81 -20.47 17.62
N PRO A 123 24.85 -19.61 17.61
CA PRO A 123 26.05 -19.80 16.80
C PRO A 123 26.66 -21.20 16.94
N GLY A 124 26.91 -21.86 15.82
CA GLY A 124 27.39 -23.25 15.75
C GLY A 124 26.31 -24.31 15.97
N GLY A 125 25.11 -23.92 16.41
CA GLY A 125 23.95 -24.78 16.61
C GLY A 125 23.29 -25.21 15.30
N SER A 126 22.44 -26.23 15.40
CA SER A 126 21.63 -26.72 14.29
C SER A 126 20.22 -27.09 14.75
N TYR A 127 19.23 -26.82 13.92
CA TYR A 127 17.84 -27.17 14.16
C TYR A 127 17.19 -27.72 12.90
N THR A 128 16.15 -28.55 13.05
CA THR A 128 15.41 -29.11 11.91
C THR A 128 13.96 -28.66 11.98
N TYR A 129 13.57 -27.86 11.00
CA TYR A 129 12.20 -27.39 10.81
C TYR A 129 11.44 -28.37 9.93
N ARG A 130 10.17 -28.62 10.26
CA ARG A 130 9.29 -29.49 9.50
C ARG A 130 8.00 -28.73 9.21
N TRP A 131 7.79 -28.41 7.95
CA TRP A 131 6.62 -27.67 7.48
C TRP A 131 5.78 -28.53 6.54
N GLU A 132 4.47 -28.44 6.63
CA GLU A 132 3.54 -29.20 5.79
C GLU A 132 2.77 -28.27 4.87
N VAL A 133 2.63 -28.63 3.60
CA VAL A 133 1.75 -27.91 2.68
C VAL A 133 0.42 -28.65 2.62
N ARG A 134 -0.46 -28.41 3.60
CA ARG A 134 -1.77 -29.08 3.60
C ARG A 134 -2.68 -28.49 2.50
N PRO A 135 -3.73 -29.20 2.04
CA PRO A 135 -4.69 -28.67 1.06
C PRO A 135 -5.34 -27.36 1.51
N GLU A 136 -5.46 -27.18 2.82
CA GLU A 136 -5.96 -25.97 3.45
C GLU A 136 -4.97 -24.79 3.38
N PHE A 137 -3.80 -24.99 2.77
CA PHE A 137 -2.66 -24.08 2.69
C PHE A 137 -2.21 -23.81 1.25
N ALA A 138 -2.56 -24.73 0.35
CA ALA A 138 -2.28 -24.68 -1.06
C ALA A 138 -3.11 -23.63 -1.82
N PRO A 139 -2.68 -23.15 -3.00
CA PRO A 139 -3.45 -22.22 -3.83
C PRO A 139 -4.90 -22.68 -4.09
N THR A 140 -5.87 -21.76 -4.11
CA THR A 140 -7.26 -22.06 -4.51
C THR A 140 -7.39 -22.31 -6.01
N ASP A 141 -8.56 -22.73 -6.48
CA ASP A 141 -8.83 -22.88 -7.92
C ASP A 141 -8.69 -21.55 -8.69
N ASP A 142 -9.02 -20.43 -8.04
CA ASP A 142 -8.93 -19.07 -8.61
C ASP A 142 -7.54 -18.44 -8.45
N ASP A 143 -6.70 -18.96 -7.56
CA ASP A 143 -5.31 -18.56 -7.44
C ASP A 143 -4.45 -19.12 -8.59
N ALA A 144 -3.30 -18.48 -8.82
CA ALA A 144 -2.28 -19.00 -9.71
C ALA A 144 -1.86 -20.43 -9.30
N ASN A 145 -1.28 -21.18 -10.24
CA ASN A 145 -0.83 -22.56 -9.97
C ASN A 145 0.16 -22.66 -8.80
N CYS A 146 0.91 -21.59 -8.55
CA CYS A 146 1.78 -21.46 -7.39
C CYS A 146 1.63 -20.07 -6.78
N LEU A 147 1.70 -19.99 -5.44
CA LEU A 147 1.68 -18.74 -4.67
C LEU A 147 3.05 -18.44 -4.09
N THR A 148 3.46 -17.17 -4.16
CA THR A 148 4.66 -16.62 -3.53
C THR A 148 4.45 -16.44 -2.03
N TRP A 149 5.43 -16.89 -1.26
CA TRP A 149 5.60 -16.63 0.17
C TRP A 149 7.07 -16.34 0.46
N VAL A 150 7.37 -15.98 1.71
CA VAL A 150 8.75 -15.78 2.17
C VAL A 150 9.06 -16.65 3.39
N TYR A 151 10.33 -16.74 3.70
CA TYR A 151 10.79 -17.21 4.99
C TYR A 151 11.95 -16.31 5.45
N HIS A 152 12.03 -16.01 6.74
CA HIS A 152 13.06 -15.13 7.29
C HIS A 152 13.42 -15.51 8.73
N SER A 153 14.53 -14.99 9.25
CA SER A 153 14.81 -15.11 10.69
C SER A 153 13.90 -14.17 11.48
N HIS A 154 13.46 -14.63 12.65
CA HIS A 154 12.43 -13.98 13.46
C HIS A 154 12.81 -13.97 14.96
N VAL A 155 14.10 -13.74 15.24
CA VAL A 155 14.56 -13.45 16.61
C VAL A 155 14.25 -11.98 16.93
N ASP A 156 14.73 -11.08 16.07
CA ASP A 156 14.28 -9.70 15.95
C ASP A 156 14.07 -9.47 14.45
N ALA A 157 12.84 -9.72 13.99
CA ALA A 157 12.55 -9.85 12.56
C ALA A 157 13.04 -8.65 11.73
N PRO A 158 12.78 -7.38 12.13
CA PRO A 158 13.32 -6.23 11.41
C PRO A 158 14.86 -6.23 11.29
N LYS A 159 15.58 -6.41 12.40
CA LYS A 159 17.06 -6.40 12.38
C LYS A 159 17.63 -7.58 11.60
N ASP A 160 17.00 -8.74 11.71
CA ASP A 160 17.38 -9.96 11.01
C ASP A 160 17.20 -9.83 9.49
N ILE A 161 16.07 -9.26 9.06
CA ILE A 161 15.75 -8.99 7.65
C ILE A 161 16.70 -7.93 7.08
N SER A 162 16.89 -6.79 7.77
CA SER A 162 17.84 -5.75 7.35
C SER A 162 19.27 -6.28 7.28
N SER A 163 19.63 -7.24 8.15
CA SER A 163 20.91 -7.95 8.08
C SER A 163 21.02 -8.90 6.87
N GLY A 164 19.92 -9.26 6.20
CA GLY A 164 19.88 -10.04 4.95
C GLY A 164 19.25 -11.43 5.05
N LEU A 165 18.68 -11.83 6.19
CA LEU A 165 18.15 -13.18 6.41
C LEU A 165 16.70 -13.34 5.93
N ILE A 166 16.52 -13.38 4.62
CA ILE A 166 15.23 -13.57 3.96
C ILE A 166 15.38 -14.44 2.70
N GLY A 167 14.37 -15.24 2.38
CA GLY A 167 14.31 -16.03 1.14
C GLY A 167 12.88 -16.29 0.70
N ALA A 168 12.70 -16.82 -0.51
CA ALA A 168 11.39 -17.07 -1.09
C ALA A 168 10.94 -18.53 -0.91
N LEU A 169 9.65 -18.72 -0.66
CA LEU A 169 8.99 -20.02 -0.54
C LEU A 169 7.79 -20.06 -1.51
N LEU A 170 7.65 -21.16 -2.23
CA LEU A 170 6.62 -21.33 -3.24
C LEU A 170 5.76 -22.56 -2.92
N THR A 171 4.45 -22.35 -2.78
CA THR A 171 3.48 -23.45 -2.62
C THR A 171 2.68 -23.62 -3.90
N CYS A 172 2.66 -24.82 -4.46
CA CYS A 172 2.05 -25.12 -5.76
C CYS A 172 0.89 -26.12 -5.67
N LYS A 173 -0.02 -26.04 -6.65
CA LYS A 173 -1.01 -27.08 -6.93
C LYS A 173 -0.30 -28.39 -7.31
N LYS A 174 -0.93 -29.52 -6.99
CA LYS A 174 -0.38 -30.85 -7.21
C LYS A 174 -0.16 -31.15 -8.70
N GLY A 175 1.03 -31.63 -9.06
CA GLY A 175 1.42 -31.95 -10.44
C GLY A 175 1.94 -30.76 -11.25
N THR A 176 2.22 -29.61 -10.63
CA THR A 176 2.77 -28.42 -11.30
C THR A 176 4.29 -28.48 -11.40
N LEU A 177 4.96 -29.05 -10.38
CA LEU A 177 6.40 -29.19 -10.29
C LEU A 177 6.89 -30.46 -11.00
N LYS A 178 8.00 -30.33 -11.73
CA LYS A 178 8.76 -31.43 -12.33
C LYS A 178 10.14 -31.49 -11.70
N GLU A 179 10.61 -32.69 -11.40
CA GLU A 179 12.01 -32.91 -11.05
C GLU A 179 12.90 -32.73 -12.27
N ILE A 180 13.80 -31.77 -12.19
CA ILE A 180 14.98 -31.71 -13.04
C ILE A 180 16.11 -32.32 -12.23
N LYS A 181 16.84 -33.27 -12.83
CA LYS A 181 18.10 -33.78 -12.28
C LYS A 181 19.27 -33.11 -13.01
N PRO A 182 19.67 -31.87 -12.68
CA PRO A 182 21.00 -31.42 -13.04
C PRO A 182 22.06 -32.30 -12.35
N GLU A 183 23.24 -32.42 -12.94
CA GLU A 183 24.30 -33.37 -12.59
C GLU A 183 24.84 -33.26 -11.15
N SER A 184 24.39 -32.29 -10.34
CA SER A 184 24.89 -32.02 -8.98
C SER A 184 23.82 -31.74 -7.89
N ALA A 185 22.53 -31.66 -8.22
CA ALA A 185 21.44 -31.51 -7.23
C ALA A 185 20.08 -31.87 -7.84
N THR A 186 19.12 -32.38 -7.07
CA THR A 186 17.71 -32.45 -7.52
C THR A 186 17.09 -31.06 -7.42
N ALA A 187 16.69 -30.46 -8.55
CA ALA A 187 16.03 -29.17 -8.59
C ALA A 187 14.60 -29.34 -9.12
N SER A 188 13.61 -28.92 -8.35
CA SER A 188 12.21 -28.86 -8.82
C SER A 188 11.99 -27.58 -9.62
N ALA A 189 11.44 -27.70 -10.83
CA ALA A 189 11.03 -26.56 -11.66
C ALA A 189 9.54 -26.66 -12.01
N ARG A 190 8.90 -25.53 -12.24
CA ARG A 190 7.52 -25.51 -12.74
C ARG A 190 7.45 -26.00 -14.17
N SER A 191 6.32 -26.62 -14.50
CA SER A 191 6.08 -27.21 -15.81
C SER A 191 5.14 -26.40 -16.70
N ASP A 192 4.43 -25.45 -16.11
CA ASP A 192 3.46 -24.58 -16.76
C ASP A 192 4.08 -23.30 -17.32
N VAL A 193 5.22 -22.85 -16.78
CA VAL A 193 5.95 -21.66 -17.23
C VAL A 193 7.36 -22.00 -17.72
N ASP A 194 7.90 -21.17 -18.61
CA ASP A 194 9.27 -21.33 -19.13
C ASP A 194 10.32 -20.86 -18.11
N LYS A 195 9.98 -19.84 -17.31
CA LYS A 195 10.87 -19.29 -16.29
C LYS A 195 10.09 -18.70 -15.12
N ASP A 196 10.63 -18.94 -13.91
CA ASP A 196 10.24 -18.29 -12.67
C ASP A 196 11.29 -17.24 -12.29
N VAL A 197 10.86 -16.01 -12.00
CA VAL A 197 11.73 -14.92 -11.54
C VAL A 197 11.23 -14.41 -10.21
N PHE A 198 12.11 -14.29 -9.22
CA PHE A 198 11.79 -13.80 -7.87
C PHE A 198 12.47 -12.47 -7.64
N LEU A 199 11.70 -11.45 -7.26
CA LEU A 199 12.20 -10.12 -6.97
C LEU A 199 11.63 -9.62 -5.63
N MET A 200 12.53 -9.14 -4.79
CA MET A 200 12.24 -8.42 -3.57
C MET A 200 12.52 -6.95 -3.79
N PHE A 201 11.52 -6.10 -3.54
CA PHE A 201 11.66 -4.65 -3.47
C PHE A 201 11.81 -4.28 -1.99
N ASN A 202 12.91 -3.60 -1.65
CA ASN A 202 13.25 -3.29 -0.26
C ASN A 202 14.22 -2.09 -0.21
N VAL A 203 13.90 -1.11 0.62
CA VAL A 203 14.83 -0.09 1.11
C VAL A 203 15.60 -0.69 2.28
N VAL A 204 16.75 -1.31 1.96
CA VAL A 204 17.51 -2.06 2.97
C VAL A 204 18.21 -1.08 3.91
N ASP A 205 17.61 -0.87 5.07
CA ASP A 205 18.17 -0.03 6.11
C ASP A 205 19.33 -0.73 6.84
N GLU A 206 20.56 -0.38 6.45
CA GLU A 206 21.77 -0.92 7.10
C GLU A 206 22.03 -0.29 8.49
N ASN A 207 21.31 0.77 8.89
CA ASN A 207 21.38 1.32 10.24
C ASN A 207 20.75 0.35 11.26
N LEU A 208 19.70 -0.37 10.86
CA LEU A 208 19.06 -1.41 11.68
C LEU A 208 19.80 -2.75 11.67
N SER A 209 20.77 -2.93 10.75
CA SER A 209 21.53 -4.16 10.62
C SER A 209 22.34 -4.49 11.89
N TRP A 210 22.37 -5.77 12.28
CA TRP A 210 23.18 -6.27 13.40
C TRP A 210 24.69 -5.99 13.26
N TYR A 211 25.12 -5.65 12.04
CA TYR A 211 26.51 -5.47 11.63
C TYR A 211 26.89 -4.00 11.38
N LEU A 212 26.05 -3.02 11.71
CA LEU A 212 26.36 -1.59 11.54
C LEU A 212 27.73 -1.24 12.16
N GLU A 213 27.93 -1.56 13.44
CA GLU A 213 29.19 -1.35 14.17
C GLU A 213 30.40 -2.05 13.52
N ASP A 214 30.21 -3.24 12.98
CA ASP A 214 31.25 -3.98 12.27
C ASP A 214 31.62 -3.31 10.94
N ASN A 215 30.67 -2.62 10.31
CA ASN A 215 30.86 -1.89 9.08
C ASN A 215 31.51 -0.52 9.33
N ILE A 216 31.08 0.21 10.38
CA ILE A 216 31.70 1.47 10.82
C ILE A 216 33.18 1.26 11.16
N LYS A 217 33.52 0.18 11.88
CA LYS A 217 34.92 -0.13 12.24
C LYS A 217 35.85 -0.35 11.04
N LYS A 218 35.31 -0.60 9.83
CA LYS A 218 36.10 -0.76 8.60
C LYS A 218 36.35 0.58 7.89
N LEU A 219 35.75 1.67 8.36
CA LEU A 219 35.99 3.02 7.83
C LEU A 219 37.40 3.49 8.17
N SER A 220 37.89 4.48 7.42
CA SER A 220 39.19 5.10 7.69
C SER A 220 39.16 6.03 8.90
N ASP A 221 38.00 6.64 9.21
CA ASP A 221 37.80 7.48 10.40
C ASP A 221 36.49 7.12 11.14
N PRO A 222 36.47 6.01 11.88
CA PRO A 222 35.27 5.59 12.61
C PRO A 222 34.92 6.53 13.77
N GLY A 223 35.86 7.33 14.28
CA GLY A 223 35.65 8.20 15.44
C GLY A 223 34.91 9.50 15.12
N GLY A 224 34.86 9.88 13.83
CA GLY A 224 34.14 11.07 13.36
C GLY A 224 32.68 10.81 12.94
N VAL A 225 32.22 9.55 12.94
CA VAL A 225 30.86 9.18 12.53
C VAL A 225 29.87 9.53 13.62
N LYS A 226 28.87 10.35 13.28
CA LYS A 226 27.68 10.57 14.09
C LYS A 226 26.57 9.68 13.52
N GLN A 227 26.09 8.73 14.30
CA GLN A 227 25.05 7.79 13.83
C GLN A 227 23.69 8.48 13.69
N ASP A 228 23.46 9.55 14.46
CA ASP A 228 22.22 10.31 14.45
C ASP A 228 22.14 11.35 13.31
N ASP A 229 23.22 11.53 12.54
CA ASP A 229 23.29 12.45 11.40
C ASP A 229 22.43 11.93 10.24
N ASP A 230 21.51 12.77 9.75
CA ASP A 230 20.52 12.33 8.75
C ASP A 230 21.18 11.96 7.43
N ASP A 231 22.20 12.69 6.98
CA ASP A 231 22.94 12.33 5.78
C ASP A 231 23.68 10.97 5.93
N PHE A 232 24.10 10.61 7.14
CA PHE A 232 24.69 9.30 7.40
C PHE A 232 23.63 8.19 7.35
N LYS A 233 22.48 8.39 8.00
CA LYS A 233 21.37 7.44 7.96
C LYS A 233 20.90 7.20 6.53
N GLU A 234 20.66 8.28 5.79
CA GLU A 234 20.21 8.25 4.39
C GLU A 234 21.21 7.50 3.50
N SER A 235 22.51 7.74 3.67
CA SER A 235 23.54 7.02 2.89
C SER A 235 23.55 5.50 3.07
N ASN A 236 22.94 5.02 4.16
CA ASN A 236 22.83 3.60 4.51
C ASN A 236 21.44 3.01 4.16
N LEU A 237 20.51 3.79 3.61
CA LEU A 237 19.22 3.34 3.09
C LEU A 237 19.36 2.86 1.64
N MET A 238 19.55 1.55 1.47
CA MET A 238 19.89 0.98 0.15
C MET A 238 18.63 0.58 -0.62
N HIS A 239 18.15 1.46 -1.49
CA HIS A 239 16.95 1.29 -2.34
C HIS A 239 17.15 0.24 -3.45
N ALA A 240 16.88 -1.03 -3.14
CA ALA A 240 17.39 -2.14 -3.93
C ALA A 240 16.32 -3.16 -4.39
N ILE A 241 16.59 -3.80 -5.54
CA ILE A 241 15.87 -4.99 -6.00
C ILE A 241 16.79 -6.20 -5.80
N ASN A 242 16.43 -7.14 -4.91
CA ASN A 242 17.29 -8.27 -4.51
C ASN A 242 18.68 -7.86 -3.96
N GLY A 243 18.84 -6.61 -3.50
CA GLY A 243 20.13 -6.05 -3.08
C GLY A 243 20.99 -5.48 -4.20
N TYR A 244 20.37 -5.16 -5.34
CA TYR A 244 20.98 -4.52 -6.50
C TYR A 244 20.32 -3.16 -6.76
N MET A 245 21.12 -2.16 -7.11
CA MET A 245 20.72 -0.76 -7.31
C MET A 245 21.22 -0.23 -8.66
N PHE A 246 20.60 0.82 -9.16
CA PHE A 246 20.95 1.53 -10.40
C PHE A 246 21.06 0.59 -11.62
N GLY A 247 20.14 -0.37 -11.75
CA GLY A 247 20.06 -1.23 -12.94
C GLY A 247 21.11 -2.35 -13.00
N ASN A 248 21.85 -2.63 -11.92
CA ASN A 248 22.94 -3.61 -11.94
C ASN A 248 22.51 -5.08 -11.71
N LEU A 249 21.20 -5.35 -11.57
CA LEU A 249 20.67 -6.70 -11.41
C LEU A 249 21.00 -7.58 -12.64
N PRO A 250 21.82 -8.64 -12.50
CA PRO A 250 22.29 -9.41 -13.65
C PRO A 250 21.35 -10.58 -14.02
N GLY A 251 21.26 -10.94 -15.31
CA GLY A 251 20.89 -12.31 -15.69
C GLY A 251 19.41 -12.64 -15.90
N ILE A 252 18.52 -11.64 -16.00
CA ILE A 252 17.11 -11.89 -16.36
C ILE A 252 16.95 -11.94 -17.89
N GLN A 253 17.10 -13.13 -18.47
CA GLN A 253 16.82 -13.40 -19.88
C GLN A 253 15.51 -14.17 -20.04
N LEU A 254 14.61 -13.68 -20.89
CA LEU A 254 13.27 -14.22 -21.15
C LEU A 254 13.11 -14.58 -22.63
N CYS A 255 12.25 -15.56 -22.89
CA CYS A 255 11.90 -15.96 -24.25
C CYS A 255 10.60 -15.31 -24.71
N GLN A 256 10.64 -14.67 -25.88
CA GLN A 256 9.46 -14.07 -26.51
C GLN A 256 8.33 -15.11 -26.68
N HIS A 257 7.09 -14.69 -26.40
CA HIS A 257 5.88 -15.52 -26.49
C HIS A 257 5.82 -16.74 -25.57
N ARG A 258 6.71 -16.88 -24.58
CA ARG A 258 6.63 -17.94 -23.57
C ARG A 258 6.19 -17.36 -22.23
N ALA A 259 5.35 -18.09 -21.50
CA ALA A 259 4.85 -17.63 -20.21
C ALA A 259 5.98 -17.57 -19.16
N VAL A 260 6.00 -16.48 -18.41
CA VAL A 260 6.93 -16.19 -17.31
C VAL A 260 6.12 -15.89 -16.07
N ALA A 261 6.46 -16.52 -14.95
CA ALA A 261 5.90 -16.18 -13.65
C ALA A 261 6.85 -15.24 -12.89
N TRP A 262 6.31 -14.11 -12.47
CA TRP A 262 6.97 -13.14 -11.62
C TRP A 262 6.46 -13.29 -10.19
N HIS A 263 7.36 -13.63 -9.29
CA HIS A 263 7.12 -13.74 -7.86
C HIS A 263 7.71 -12.49 -7.19
N LEU A 264 6.83 -11.56 -6.81
CA LEU A 264 7.22 -10.25 -6.31
C LEU A 264 6.82 -10.13 -4.84
N PHE A 265 7.66 -9.51 -4.03
CA PHE A 265 7.31 -9.18 -2.66
C PHE A 265 8.02 -7.92 -2.17
N GLY A 266 7.34 -7.17 -1.31
CA GLY A 266 7.88 -6.00 -0.63
C GLY A 266 8.32 -6.37 0.79
N MET A 267 9.34 -5.70 1.31
CA MET A 267 9.80 -5.88 2.68
C MET A 267 10.52 -4.62 3.16
N GLY A 268 10.33 -4.22 4.42
CA GLY A 268 11.07 -3.11 5.02
C GLY A 268 10.23 -2.31 6.02
N ASN A 269 10.16 -0.99 5.83
CA ASN A 269 9.60 -0.03 6.78
C ASN A 269 8.47 0.85 6.18
N GLU A 270 8.13 1.95 6.82
CA GLU A 270 7.06 2.88 6.39
C GLU A 270 7.31 3.46 4.99
N VAL A 271 8.58 3.69 4.64
CA VAL A 271 9.00 4.15 3.31
C VAL A 271 8.85 3.08 2.23
N ASP A 272 8.68 1.79 2.57
CA ASP A 272 8.67 0.67 1.61
C ASP A 272 7.35 0.50 0.85
N ILE A 273 6.92 1.57 0.19
CA ILE A 273 5.83 1.57 -0.77
C ILE A 273 6.45 1.47 -2.16
N HIS A 274 6.23 0.35 -2.84
CA HIS A 274 6.86 0.08 -4.11
C HIS A 274 5.84 -0.08 -5.21
N SER A 275 5.99 0.67 -6.30
CA SER A 275 5.18 0.53 -7.50
C SER A 275 6.03 -0.07 -8.63
N ALA A 276 6.09 -1.40 -8.69
CA ALA A 276 6.89 -2.13 -9.66
C ALA A 276 6.27 -2.03 -11.06
N PHE A 277 6.91 -1.29 -11.96
CA PHE A 277 6.47 -1.05 -13.33
C PHE A 277 7.32 -1.77 -14.37
N PHE A 278 6.66 -2.56 -15.22
CA PHE A 278 7.29 -3.32 -16.29
C PHE A 278 7.17 -2.56 -17.62
N HIS A 279 8.25 -1.92 -18.06
CA HIS A 279 8.22 -1.14 -19.30
C HIS A 279 7.89 -2.02 -20.52
N GLY A 280 6.91 -1.59 -21.33
CA GLY A 280 6.56 -2.18 -22.63
C GLY A 280 5.85 -3.53 -22.58
N ASN A 281 5.54 -4.07 -21.39
CA ASN A 281 4.81 -5.33 -21.24
C ASN A 281 3.73 -5.18 -20.16
N THR A 282 2.71 -6.04 -20.23
CA THR A 282 1.65 -6.09 -19.22
C THR A 282 1.70 -7.41 -18.47
N LEU A 283 1.10 -7.41 -17.29
CA LEU A 283 1.00 -8.53 -16.35
C LEU A 283 -0.45 -8.93 -16.14
N LEU A 284 -0.64 -10.18 -15.75
CA LEU A 284 -1.90 -10.68 -15.22
C LEU A 284 -1.70 -11.02 -13.73
N ASP A 285 -2.36 -10.29 -12.84
CA ASP A 285 -2.37 -10.55 -11.40
C ASP A 285 -3.80 -10.88 -10.95
N ARG A 286 -3.99 -12.03 -10.30
CA ARG A 286 -5.31 -12.55 -9.86
C ARG A 286 -6.40 -12.51 -10.96
N GLY A 287 -6.00 -12.69 -12.21
CA GLY A 287 -6.89 -12.64 -13.36
C GLY A 287 -7.25 -11.23 -13.85
N HIS A 288 -6.64 -10.18 -13.30
CA HIS A 288 -6.80 -8.78 -13.69
C HIS A 288 -5.55 -8.28 -14.42
N ARG A 289 -5.75 -7.50 -15.48
CA ARG A 289 -4.65 -6.93 -16.29
C ARG A 289 -4.10 -5.68 -15.62
N THR A 290 -2.79 -5.64 -15.40
CA THR A 290 -2.08 -4.47 -14.86
C THR A 290 -0.68 -4.36 -15.48
N ASP A 291 -0.02 -3.23 -15.30
CA ASP A 291 1.38 -2.98 -15.67
C ASP A 291 2.23 -2.52 -14.48
N VAL A 292 1.57 -2.01 -13.43
CA VAL A 292 2.14 -1.66 -12.14
C VAL A 292 1.61 -2.62 -11.07
N LEU A 293 2.50 -3.07 -10.19
CA LEU A 293 2.14 -3.81 -8.98
C LEU A 293 2.65 -3.08 -7.75
N SER A 294 1.73 -2.78 -6.83
CA SER A 294 2.05 -2.20 -5.54
C SER A 294 2.50 -3.29 -4.57
N LEU A 295 3.63 -3.07 -3.92
CA LEU A 295 4.20 -3.96 -2.91
C LEU A 295 4.51 -3.13 -1.66
N PHE A 296 4.06 -3.62 -0.51
CA PHE A 296 4.29 -3.05 0.81
C PHE A 296 5.07 -4.06 1.67
N PRO A 297 5.45 -3.73 2.92
CA PRO A 297 6.09 -4.68 3.81
C PRO A 297 5.27 -5.97 3.96
N ALA A 298 5.86 -7.08 3.51
CA ALA A 298 5.28 -8.43 3.46
C ALA A 298 4.06 -8.61 2.52
N THR A 299 3.87 -7.74 1.54
CA THR A 299 2.95 -8.03 0.43
C THR A 299 3.54 -9.09 -0.49
N PHE A 300 2.78 -10.14 -0.79
CA PHE A 300 3.19 -11.21 -1.71
C PHE A 300 2.32 -11.24 -2.97
N ALA A 301 2.95 -11.10 -4.12
CA ALA A 301 2.28 -11.10 -5.43
C ALA A 301 2.84 -12.19 -6.35
N THR A 302 1.96 -12.75 -7.17
CA THR A 302 2.32 -13.68 -8.25
C THR A 302 1.66 -13.22 -9.53
N ALA A 303 2.46 -12.77 -10.48
CA ALA A 303 1.97 -12.23 -11.74
C ALA A 303 2.48 -13.05 -12.93
N GLU A 304 1.63 -13.22 -13.94
CA GLU A 304 1.98 -13.89 -15.19
C GLU A 304 2.26 -12.87 -16.29
N MET A 305 3.33 -13.08 -17.06
CA MET A 305 3.70 -12.27 -18.21
C MET A 305 3.93 -13.14 -19.44
N ILE A 306 3.45 -12.69 -20.60
CA ILE A 306 3.85 -13.23 -21.91
C ILE A 306 4.54 -12.12 -22.71
N PRO A 307 5.89 -12.05 -22.71
CA PRO A 307 6.62 -10.95 -23.32
C PRO A 307 6.41 -10.96 -24.84
N LYS A 308 5.95 -9.82 -25.37
CA LYS A 308 5.62 -9.66 -26.80
C LYS A 308 6.73 -8.97 -27.58
N ALA A 309 7.33 -7.93 -27.02
CA ALA A 309 8.34 -7.12 -27.72
C ALA A 309 9.76 -7.55 -27.35
N LYS A 310 10.63 -7.68 -28.37
CA LYS A 310 12.05 -8.01 -28.19
C LYS A 310 12.82 -6.79 -27.68
N GLY A 311 13.94 -7.05 -27.01
CA GLY A 311 14.87 -6.02 -26.57
C GLY A 311 15.14 -6.05 -25.06
N LYS A 312 15.98 -5.13 -24.62
CA LYS A 312 16.28 -4.92 -23.20
C LYS A 312 15.28 -3.91 -22.63
N TRP A 313 14.52 -4.32 -21.62
CA TRP A 313 13.45 -3.56 -21.00
C TRP A 313 13.82 -3.19 -19.56
N LEU A 314 13.35 -2.03 -19.13
CA LEU A 314 13.55 -1.53 -17.79
C LEU A 314 12.42 -2.01 -16.87
N LEU A 315 12.78 -2.34 -15.64
CA LEU A 315 11.90 -2.57 -14.51
C LEU A 315 12.25 -1.54 -13.45
N THR A 316 11.30 -0.73 -13.03
CA THR A 316 11.52 0.34 -12.04
C THR A 316 10.50 0.28 -10.93
N CYS A 317 10.87 0.82 -9.77
CA CYS A 317 9.89 1.38 -8.85
C CYS A 317 9.50 2.77 -9.37
N GLN A 318 8.20 3.08 -9.47
CA GLN A 318 7.68 4.38 -9.92
C GLN A 318 7.39 5.36 -8.78
N VAL A 319 7.77 5.01 -7.55
CA VAL A 319 7.84 6.00 -6.47
C VAL A 319 9.03 6.91 -6.75
N ASN A 320 8.80 8.22 -6.81
CA ASN A 320 9.79 9.18 -7.29
C ASN A 320 11.14 9.08 -6.54
N ASP A 321 11.09 9.01 -5.21
CA ASP A 321 12.30 9.01 -4.38
C ASP A 321 13.06 7.69 -4.54
N HIS A 322 12.34 6.56 -4.57
CA HIS A 322 12.92 5.24 -4.86
C HIS A 322 13.53 5.16 -6.27
N LEU A 323 12.90 5.80 -7.25
CA LEU A 323 13.38 5.83 -8.63
C LEU A 323 14.70 6.61 -8.72
N GLN A 324 14.76 7.79 -8.08
CA GLN A 324 15.96 8.64 -8.03
C GLN A 324 17.09 7.99 -7.21
N ALA A 325 16.75 7.30 -6.13
CA ALA A 325 17.68 6.53 -5.30
C ALA A 325 18.17 5.22 -5.96
N GLY A 326 17.64 4.89 -7.15
CA GLY A 326 18.22 3.87 -8.03
C GLY A 326 17.50 2.52 -7.99
N MET A 327 16.25 2.45 -7.56
CA MET A 327 15.48 1.19 -7.56
C MET A 327 15.05 0.78 -8.97
N GLN A 328 16.01 0.25 -9.72
CA GLN A 328 15.91 -0.05 -11.15
C GLN A 328 16.62 -1.37 -11.48
N ALA A 329 16.07 -2.12 -12.43
CA ALA A 329 16.61 -3.36 -12.94
C ALA A 329 16.32 -3.52 -14.45
N PHE A 330 17.04 -4.41 -15.12
CA PHE A 330 16.78 -4.73 -16.53
C PHE A 330 16.39 -6.19 -16.72
N TYR A 331 15.53 -6.43 -17.71
CA TYR A 331 15.25 -7.77 -18.23
C TYR A 331 15.36 -7.78 -19.77
N GLU A 332 15.86 -8.88 -20.33
CA GLU A 332 16.14 -9.00 -21.76
C GLU A 332 15.21 -10.04 -22.40
N VAL A 333 14.47 -9.65 -23.44
CA VAL A 333 13.57 -10.54 -24.17
C VAL A 333 14.21 -10.95 -25.50
N LYS A 334 14.50 -12.26 -25.64
CA LYS A 334 15.13 -12.87 -26.83
C LYS A 334 14.16 -13.69 -27.67
N SER A 335 14.51 -13.87 -28.95
CA SER A 335 13.78 -14.71 -29.89
C SER A 335 14.14 -16.18 -29.69
N CYS A 336 13.22 -17.00 -29.18
CA CYS A 336 13.45 -18.42 -28.89
C CYS A 336 12.73 -19.40 -29.84
N GLY A 337 12.40 -18.94 -31.06
CA GLY A 337 11.86 -19.78 -32.14
C GLY A 337 10.39 -20.19 -32.00
N SER A 338 9.62 -19.55 -31.11
CA SER A 338 8.17 -19.73 -30.96
C SER A 338 7.40 -19.02 -32.07
N GLU A 339 6.45 -19.72 -32.72
CA GLU A 339 5.52 -19.08 -33.65
C GLU A 339 4.66 -18.04 -32.91
N PRO A 340 4.44 -16.84 -33.50
CA PRO A 340 3.59 -15.83 -32.89
C PRO A 340 2.16 -16.37 -32.76
N SER A 341 1.59 -16.29 -31.55
CA SER A 341 0.13 -16.31 -31.39
C SER A 341 -0.48 -15.27 -32.33
N PRO A 342 -1.61 -15.53 -33.00
CA PRO A 342 -2.18 -14.59 -33.96
C PRO A 342 -2.39 -13.24 -33.29
N THR A 343 -1.62 -12.22 -33.69
CA THR A 343 -1.84 -10.85 -33.29
C THR A 343 -3.23 -10.45 -33.77
N VAL A 344 -4.04 -9.88 -32.87
CA VAL A 344 -5.36 -9.34 -33.20
C VAL A 344 -5.15 -8.22 -34.21
N THR A 345 -5.23 -8.56 -35.49
CA THR A 345 -5.09 -7.64 -36.61
C THR A 345 -6.48 -7.24 -37.05
N GLY A 346 -6.79 -5.94 -36.90
CA GLY A 346 -8.09 -5.38 -37.29
C GLY A 346 -8.66 -4.31 -36.36
N GLY A 347 -7.82 -3.60 -35.58
CA GLY A 347 -8.25 -2.39 -34.86
C GLY A 347 -8.09 -1.11 -35.70
N VAL A 348 -8.62 -0.02 -35.16
CA VAL A 348 -8.65 1.31 -35.78
C VAL A 348 -7.36 2.07 -35.43
N VAL A 349 -6.84 2.84 -36.38
CA VAL A 349 -5.75 3.78 -36.12
C VAL A 349 -6.33 5.09 -35.57
N ARG A 350 -5.99 5.45 -34.34
CA ARG A 350 -6.44 6.67 -33.67
C ARG A 350 -5.31 7.69 -33.64
N ASN A 351 -5.51 8.84 -34.26
CA ASN A 351 -4.52 9.92 -34.29
C ASN A 351 -4.86 10.96 -33.22
N TYR A 352 -3.86 11.33 -32.42
CA TYR A 352 -3.95 12.38 -31.41
C TYR A 352 -2.84 13.41 -31.65
N TYR A 353 -3.16 14.69 -31.44
CA TYR A 353 -2.21 15.79 -31.57
C TYR A 353 -2.08 16.47 -30.21
N LEU A 354 -0.94 16.28 -29.55
CA LEU A 354 -0.69 16.78 -28.19
C LEU A 354 0.45 17.79 -28.20
N ALA A 355 0.33 18.85 -27.40
CA ALA A 355 1.44 19.76 -27.15
C ALA A 355 1.66 19.97 -25.65
N ALA A 356 2.94 20.07 -25.24
CA ALA A 356 3.32 20.53 -23.91
C ALA A 356 3.42 22.05 -23.91
N GLU A 357 2.68 22.72 -23.04
CA GLU A 357 2.60 24.19 -22.97
C GLU A 357 2.71 24.69 -21.54
N LYS A 358 3.46 25.78 -21.33
CA LYS A 358 3.56 26.46 -20.05
C LYS A 358 2.27 27.19 -19.72
N VAL A 359 1.82 27.08 -18.48
CA VAL A 359 0.61 27.72 -17.96
C VAL A 359 0.87 28.25 -16.55
N LEU A 360 0.27 29.38 -16.22
CA LEU A 360 0.16 29.81 -14.84
C LEU A 360 -0.99 29.04 -14.20
N TRP A 361 -0.70 28.20 -13.22
CA TRP A 361 -1.65 27.34 -12.54
C TRP A 361 -2.04 27.91 -11.18
N HIS A 362 -3.33 27.83 -10.85
CA HIS A 362 -3.88 28.27 -9.57
C HIS A 362 -4.50 27.06 -8.86
N TYR A 363 -3.89 26.63 -7.75
CA TYR A 363 -4.38 25.49 -6.97
C TYR A 363 -5.74 25.77 -6.30
N ALA A 364 -6.01 27.02 -5.95
CA ALA A 364 -7.32 27.49 -5.50
C ALA A 364 -7.70 28.79 -6.21
N PRO A 365 -8.39 28.71 -7.37
CA PRO A 365 -8.82 29.89 -8.11
C PRO A 365 -9.75 30.84 -7.32
N SER A 366 -10.44 30.34 -6.29
CA SER A 366 -11.28 31.18 -5.42
C SER A 366 -10.49 31.92 -4.33
N GLU A 367 -9.19 31.63 -4.17
CA GLU A 367 -8.31 32.09 -3.08
C GLU A 367 -8.84 31.81 -1.67
N LYS A 368 -9.85 30.95 -1.58
CA LYS A 368 -10.50 30.54 -0.35
C LYS A 368 -10.49 29.03 -0.30
N ASP A 369 -10.32 28.53 0.90
CA ASP A 369 -10.85 27.21 1.19
C ASP A 369 -12.37 27.36 1.24
N LEU A 370 -13.05 26.72 0.30
CA LEU A 370 -14.52 26.74 0.21
C LEU A 370 -15.18 25.92 1.34
N ILE A 371 -14.36 25.29 2.19
CA ILE A 371 -14.75 24.42 3.29
C ILE A 371 -14.28 25.01 4.65
N ASN A 372 -12.98 25.32 4.86
CA ASN A 372 -12.45 25.97 6.10
C ASN A 372 -11.41 27.07 5.84
N ASN A 373 -11.70 28.35 6.11
CA ASN A 373 -10.78 29.47 5.87
C ASN A 373 -9.35 29.28 6.44
N VAL A 374 -8.35 29.15 5.54
CA VAL A 374 -6.92 29.58 5.59
C VAL A 374 -6.04 28.53 4.92
N PHE A 375 -5.15 28.90 3.97
CA PHE A 375 -3.86 28.19 3.74
C PHE A 375 -2.92 28.90 2.73
N PHE A 376 -3.43 29.71 1.79
CA PHE A 376 -2.58 30.43 0.83
C PHE A 376 -1.98 31.72 1.40
N GLY A 377 -1.06 31.58 2.37
CA GLY A 377 -0.28 32.69 2.91
C GLY A 377 0.96 32.98 2.05
N ARG A 378 1.21 34.25 1.72
CA ARG A 378 2.47 34.73 1.10
C ARG A 378 3.45 35.34 2.13
N GLY A 379 3.14 35.25 3.42
CA GLY A 379 4.01 35.77 4.48
C GLY A 379 5.12 34.79 4.84
N GLY A 380 6.28 35.29 5.29
CA GLY A 380 7.41 34.47 5.75
C GLY A 380 8.09 33.67 4.63
N GLY A 381 8.45 34.31 3.52
CA GLY A 381 9.18 33.63 2.43
C GLY A 381 8.38 32.71 1.50
N ARG A 382 7.08 32.47 1.74
CA ARG A 382 6.24 31.53 0.96
C ARG A 382 5.80 32.07 -0.41
N ILE A 383 5.75 31.21 -1.44
CA ILE A 383 5.33 31.56 -2.82
C ILE A 383 3.79 31.78 -2.91
N GLY A 384 3.00 30.94 -2.23
CA GLY A 384 1.54 31.04 -2.20
C GLY A 384 0.86 29.92 -2.98
N GLY A 385 -0.19 30.23 -3.76
CA GLY A 385 -1.01 29.23 -4.48
C GLY A 385 -0.96 29.29 -6.00
N GLN A 386 0.00 30.05 -6.56
CA GLN A 386 0.14 30.30 -7.99
C GLN A 386 1.52 29.88 -8.46
N TYR A 387 1.59 28.97 -9.42
CA TYR A 387 2.84 28.39 -9.90
C TYR A 387 2.84 28.30 -11.42
N LEU A 388 3.97 28.61 -12.04
CA LEU A 388 4.24 28.28 -13.42
C LEU A 388 4.41 26.77 -13.54
N LYS A 389 3.61 26.16 -14.41
CA LYS A 389 3.56 24.71 -14.65
C LYS A 389 3.57 24.45 -16.15
N VAL A 390 3.68 23.18 -16.54
CA VAL A 390 3.55 22.73 -17.94
C VAL A 390 2.48 21.65 -18.02
N ILE A 391 1.61 21.70 -19.04
CA ILE A 391 0.51 20.75 -19.20
C ILE A 391 0.41 20.23 -20.63
N TYR A 392 -0.19 19.05 -20.79
CA TYR A 392 -0.57 18.54 -22.11
C TYR A 392 -1.89 19.14 -22.59
N ARG A 393 -1.90 19.66 -23.82
CA ARG A 393 -3.12 20.15 -24.49
C ARG A 393 -3.38 19.41 -25.79
N GLU A 394 -4.67 19.13 -26.06
CA GLU A 394 -5.09 18.51 -27.31
C GLU A 394 -5.34 19.55 -28.42
N TYR A 395 -4.86 19.23 -29.61
CA TYR A 395 -5.06 20.00 -30.83
C TYR A 395 -5.89 19.20 -31.85
N THR A 396 -6.50 19.92 -32.79
CA THR A 396 -7.34 19.31 -33.83
C THR A 396 -6.53 18.64 -34.94
N ASP A 397 -5.32 19.13 -35.21
CA ASP A 397 -4.45 18.66 -36.29
C ASP A 397 -2.96 18.89 -35.96
N ASN A 398 -2.09 18.50 -36.91
CA ASN A 398 -0.63 18.63 -36.81
C ASN A 398 -0.11 20.07 -37.00
N THR A 399 -0.98 21.05 -37.22
CA THR A 399 -0.55 22.46 -37.30
C THR A 399 -0.43 23.10 -35.92
N PHE A 400 -1.03 22.49 -34.89
CA PHE A 400 -1.03 22.97 -33.51
C PHE A 400 -1.54 24.41 -33.33
N THR A 401 -2.47 24.83 -34.20
CA THR A 401 -3.06 26.17 -34.21
C THR A 401 -4.38 26.23 -33.43
N ILE A 402 -5.27 25.27 -33.66
CA ILE A 402 -6.61 25.25 -33.05
C ILE A 402 -6.63 24.22 -31.92
N ILE A 403 -6.69 24.72 -30.68
CA ILE A 403 -6.92 23.92 -29.48
C ILE A 403 -8.28 23.25 -29.61
N LYS A 404 -8.32 21.93 -29.41
CA LYS A 404 -9.56 21.19 -29.43
C LYS A 404 -10.35 21.56 -28.18
N SER A 405 -11.56 22.10 -28.36
CA SER A 405 -12.41 22.44 -27.22
C SER A 405 -12.66 21.20 -26.37
N PRO A 406 -12.43 21.25 -25.05
CA PRO A 406 -12.78 20.15 -24.16
C PRO A 406 -14.27 19.82 -24.32
N LEU A 407 -14.62 18.55 -24.14
CA LEU A 407 -16.02 18.15 -24.05
C LEU A 407 -16.69 18.95 -22.93
N PRO A 408 -18.00 19.30 -23.02
CA PRO A 408 -18.71 20.03 -21.97
C PRO A 408 -18.58 19.41 -20.57
N ASP A 409 -18.36 18.09 -20.52
CA ASP A 409 -18.22 17.29 -19.31
C ASP A 409 -16.77 17.17 -18.80
N ALA A 410 -15.79 17.73 -19.51
CA ALA A 410 -14.37 17.63 -19.19
C ALA A 410 -13.87 18.72 -18.21
N GLY A 411 -14.76 19.57 -17.68
CA GLY A 411 -14.39 20.64 -16.75
C GLY A 411 -13.69 20.15 -15.47
N HIS A 412 -13.84 18.87 -15.14
CA HIS A 412 -13.21 18.24 -13.99
C HIS A 412 -11.76 17.81 -14.21
N LEU A 413 -11.23 17.80 -15.44
CA LEU A 413 -9.85 17.30 -15.69
C LEU A 413 -8.77 18.17 -15.03
N GLY A 414 -9.06 19.47 -14.80
CA GLY A 414 -8.11 20.39 -14.16
C GLY A 414 -6.79 20.44 -14.92
N ILE A 415 -5.70 20.07 -14.23
CA ILE A 415 -4.34 20.07 -14.78
C ILE A 415 -4.05 18.88 -15.71
N LEU A 416 -4.87 17.83 -15.66
CA LEU A 416 -4.66 16.63 -16.45
C LEU A 416 -4.71 16.92 -17.95
N GLY A 417 -3.86 16.20 -18.68
CA GLY A 417 -3.93 16.13 -20.13
C GLY A 417 -5.24 15.54 -20.66
N PRO A 418 -5.47 15.60 -21.97
CA PRO A 418 -6.65 15.02 -22.59
C PRO A 418 -6.72 13.50 -22.46
N VAL A 419 -7.93 12.96 -22.29
CA VAL A 419 -8.13 11.52 -22.16
C VAL A 419 -7.89 10.80 -23.49
N LEU A 420 -6.80 10.03 -23.57
CA LEU A 420 -6.51 9.13 -24.69
C LEU A 420 -7.34 7.85 -24.57
N ARG A 421 -7.88 7.34 -25.68
CA ARG A 421 -8.78 6.18 -25.65
C ARG A 421 -8.44 5.19 -26.74
N ALA A 422 -8.50 3.90 -26.41
CA ALA A 422 -8.26 2.85 -27.38
C ALA A 422 -9.03 1.57 -27.03
N GLU A 423 -9.33 0.76 -28.04
CA GLU A 423 -9.83 -0.60 -27.87
C GLU A 423 -8.74 -1.63 -28.13
N GLU A 424 -8.95 -2.85 -27.65
CA GLU A 424 -8.11 -4.00 -27.97
C GLU A 424 -7.93 -4.18 -29.50
N GLY A 425 -6.67 -4.18 -29.95
CA GLY A 425 -6.26 -4.24 -31.35
C GLY A 425 -6.04 -2.88 -32.03
N ASP A 426 -6.42 -1.76 -31.39
CA ASP A 426 -6.22 -0.42 -31.94
C ASP A 426 -4.73 -0.01 -31.94
N THR A 427 -4.40 0.94 -32.80
CA THR A 427 -3.07 1.59 -32.83
C THR A 427 -3.24 3.08 -32.56
N LEU A 428 -2.56 3.59 -31.54
CA LEU A 428 -2.53 5.02 -31.24
C LEU A 428 -1.31 5.65 -31.92
N ARG A 429 -1.56 6.70 -32.69
CA ARG A 429 -0.53 7.58 -33.25
C ARG A 429 -0.61 8.92 -32.54
N VAL A 430 0.36 9.20 -31.69
CA VAL A 430 0.40 10.46 -30.93
C VAL A 430 1.48 11.35 -31.53
N THR A 431 1.04 12.41 -32.18
CA THR A 431 1.91 13.45 -32.70
C THR A 431 2.09 14.50 -31.60
N PHE A 432 3.28 14.53 -31.01
CA PHE A 432 3.64 15.41 -29.92
C PHE A 432 4.46 16.60 -30.42
N MET A 433 4.10 17.81 -30.01
CA MET A 433 4.86 19.03 -30.25
C MET A 433 5.27 19.65 -28.91
N ASN A 434 6.55 19.89 -28.72
CA ASN A 434 7.00 20.56 -27.53
C ASN A 434 7.01 22.08 -27.74
N LYS A 435 6.08 22.80 -27.10
CA LYS A 435 6.03 24.28 -27.13
C LYS A 435 6.54 24.91 -25.83
N ALA A 436 7.02 24.10 -24.91
CA ALA A 436 7.66 24.55 -23.70
C ALA A 436 9.16 24.79 -23.95
N ASP A 437 9.92 25.05 -22.88
CA ASP A 437 11.30 25.52 -22.88
C ASP A 437 12.33 24.44 -22.50
N ARG A 438 11.88 23.24 -22.17
CA ARG A 438 12.72 22.10 -21.77
C ARG A 438 12.37 20.86 -22.60
N ASN A 439 13.25 19.86 -22.57
CA ASN A 439 13.02 18.60 -23.27
C ASN A 439 11.95 17.78 -22.53
N TYR A 440 10.91 17.37 -23.24
CA TYR A 440 9.83 16.57 -22.68
C TYR A 440 9.55 15.35 -23.57
N SER A 441 8.87 14.35 -23.04
CA SER A 441 8.48 13.15 -23.77
C SER A 441 7.05 12.74 -23.47
N ILE A 442 6.61 11.61 -24.04
CA ILE A 442 5.36 10.95 -23.64
C ILE A 442 5.61 9.44 -23.52
N GLN A 443 5.43 8.91 -22.32
CA GLN A 443 5.53 7.51 -21.98
C GLN A 443 4.16 6.97 -21.54
N PRO A 444 3.59 5.98 -22.25
CA PRO A 444 2.32 5.38 -21.87
C PRO A 444 2.50 4.23 -20.86
N HIS A 445 1.51 4.07 -19.99
CA HIS A 445 1.23 2.84 -19.25
C HIS A 445 0.37 1.88 -20.08
N GLY A 446 0.49 0.58 -19.81
CA GLY A 446 -0.40 -0.46 -20.33
C GLY A 446 -0.39 -0.72 -21.84
N LEU A 447 0.46 -0.05 -22.61
CA LEU A 447 0.54 -0.19 -24.07
C LEU A 447 1.83 -0.86 -24.52
N HIS A 448 1.80 -1.50 -25.69
CA HIS A 448 2.95 -2.09 -26.34
C HIS A 448 3.53 -1.12 -27.37
N TYR A 449 4.85 -1.00 -27.43
CA TYR A 449 5.53 -0.08 -28.32
C TYR A 449 6.93 -0.59 -28.70
N ASP A 450 7.40 -0.15 -29.87
CA ASP A 450 8.77 -0.39 -30.30
C ASP A 450 9.73 0.57 -29.59
N LYS A 451 11.03 0.23 -29.55
CA LYS A 451 12.07 1.04 -28.90
C LYS A 451 12.15 2.49 -29.38
N LEU A 452 11.79 2.74 -30.65
CA LEU A 452 11.76 4.09 -31.21
C LEU A 452 10.60 4.94 -30.65
N SER A 453 9.49 4.32 -30.23
CA SER A 453 8.30 5.01 -29.68
C SER A 453 8.27 5.00 -28.15
N GLN A 454 9.41 4.72 -27.52
CA GLN A 454 9.59 4.76 -26.07
C GLN A 454 9.86 6.20 -25.61
N GLY A 455 9.17 6.63 -24.55
CA GLY A 455 9.29 7.98 -23.98
C GLY A 455 10.39 8.11 -22.92
N SER A 456 10.88 7.00 -22.37
CA SER A 456 11.98 7.00 -21.38
C SER A 456 13.33 6.70 -22.02
N SER A 457 14.41 7.27 -21.49
CA SER A 457 15.79 6.96 -21.94
C SER A 457 16.54 6.08 -20.94
N TYR A 458 17.19 5.03 -21.43
CA TYR A 458 18.11 4.18 -20.67
C TYR A 458 19.04 3.40 -21.61
N GLU A 459 20.14 2.84 -21.08
CA GLU A 459 21.08 2.02 -21.86
C GLU A 459 20.50 0.64 -22.19
N ASP A 460 20.07 0.45 -23.45
CA ASP A 460 19.51 -0.81 -23.97
C ASP A 460 20.47 -1.59 -24.87
N GLY A 461 21.70 -1.09 -25.09
CA GLY A 461 22.73 -1.79 -25.86
C GLY A 461 22.63 -1.65 -27.39
N GLU A 462 21.68 -0.89 -27.91
CA GLU A 462 21.68 -0.43 -29.31
C GLU A 462 22.59 0.81 -29.41
N GLU A 463 23.88 0.59 -29.67
CA GLU A 463 24.97 1.57 -29.89
C GLU A 463 24.72 2.98 -29.30
N ALA A 464 24.87 3.09 -27.98
CA ALA A 464 25.02 4.38 -27.29
C ALA A 464 26.32 5.05 -27.76
N ALA A 465 26.20 6.15 -28.49
CA ALA A 465 27.31 7.04 -28.79
C ALA A 465 27.87 7.62 -27.48
N SER A 466 29.19 7.57 -27.30
CA SER A 466 29.85 8.17 -26.16
C SER A 466 29.77 9.71 -26.24
N CYS A 467 29.06 10.35 -25.32
CA CYS A 467 29.15 11.78 -25.11
C CYS A 467 30.37 12.08 -24.23
N THR A 468 31.48 12.52 -24.82
CA THR A 468 32.61 13.06 -24.04
C THR A 468 32.43 14.55 -23.82
N ALA A 469 32.33 14.97 -22.56
CA ALA A 469 32.45 16.37 -22.19
C ALA A 469 33.89 16.84 -22.44
N THR A 470 34.06 17.90 -23.23
CA THR A 470 35.33 18.64 -23.30
C THR A 470 35.13 20.01 -22.66
N ASP A 471 35.90 20.23 -21.60
CA ASP A 471 36.22 21.47 -20.87
C ASP A 471 35.24 22.65 -20.92
N ASN A 472 34.66 22.94 -19.74
CA ASN A 472 34.29 24.26 -19.20
C ASN A 472 33.70 25.28 -20.19
N TYR A 473 32.46 25.06 -20.64
CA TYR A 473 31.33 26.00 -20.75
C TYR A 473 30.37 25.56 -21.87
N ARG A 474 29.16 25.11 -21.48
CA ARG A 474 27.87 25.27 -22.20
C ARG A 474 27.73 24.86 -23.69
N ASN A 475 28.42 23.84 -24.22
CA ASN A 475 28.01 23.21 -25.49
C ASN A 475 28.35 21.72 -25.54
N PHE A 476 27.33 20.86 -25.66
CA PHE A 476 27.47 19.44 -25.98
C PHE A 476 27.46 19.26 -27.51
N VAL A 477 28.48 18.63 -28.07
CA VAL A 477 28.49 18.21 -29.48
C VAL A 477 28.49 16.68 -29.51
N CYS A 478 27.36 16.08 -29.85
CA CYS A 478 27.24 14.65 -30.11
C CYS A 478 27.66 14.39 -31.57
N ASN A 479 28.77 13.67 -31.79
CA ASN A 479 29.08 13.15 -33.12
C ASN A 479 28.14 11.97 -33.42
N THR A 480 27.19 12.20 -34.33
CA THR A 480 26.09 11.31 -34.69
C THR A 480 26.54 10.14 -35.57
N VAL A 481 26.65 8.95 -34.99
CA VAL A 481 26.29 7.68 -35.63
C VAL A 481 25.79 6.74 -34.53
N GLY A 482 24.48 6.75 -34.28
CA GLY A 482 23.76 5.93 -33.32
C GLY A 482 22.27 6.30 -33.41
N VAL A 483 21.36 5.36 -33.17
CA VAL A 483 19.91 5.61 -33.27
C VAL A 483 19.51 6.61 -32.19
N ASP A 484 19.43 7.90 -32.53
CA ASP A 484 18.96 8.94 -31.61
C ASP A 484 17.57 8.54 -31.09
N LYS A 485 17.45 8.34 -29.78
CA LYS A 485 16.16 8.09 -29.10
C LYS A 485 15.34 9.38 -29.03
N LEU A 486 15.04 9.97 -30.20
CA LEU A 486 14.38 11.26 -30.36
C LEU A 486 13.03 11.31 -29.61
N GLY A 487 12.34 10.18 -29.48
CA GLY A 487 11.09 10.08 -28.72
C GLY A 487 11.25 10.20 -27.19
N SER A 488 12.45 10.04 -26.66
CA SER A 488 12.70 10.19 -25.21
C SER A 488 13.08 11.61 -24.79
N HIS A 489 13.47 12.46 -25.75
CA HIS A 489 13.97 13.81 -25.52
C HIS A 489 13.52 14.71 -26.68
N VAL A 490 12.26 15.12 -26.69
CA VAL A 490 11.75 16.02 -27.72
C VAL A 490 12.11 17.45 -27.33
N GLY A 491 12.99 18.09 -28.10
CA GLY A 491 13.49 19.42 -27.79
C GLY A 491 12.44 20.53 -27.93
N PRO A 492 12.65 21.71 -27.34
CA PRO A 492 11.79 22.87 -27.52
C PRO A 492 11.59 23.23 -29.00
N GLY A 493 10.34 23.30 -29.44
CA GLY A 493 9.97 23.56 -30.83
C GLY A 493 10.03 22.35 -31.76
N GLU A 494 10.41 21.17 -31.26
CA GLU A 494 10.46 19.94 -32.04
C GLU A 494 9.16 19.14 -31.95
N GLN A 495 9.00 18.25 -32.93
CA GLN A 495 7.82 17.39 -33.09
C GLN A 495 8.25 15.93 -33.23
N PHE A 496 7.57 15.04 -32.52
CA PHE A 496 7.79 13.60 -32.59
C PHE A 496 6.48 12.83 -32.77
N ASN A 497 6.53 11.68 -33.46
CA ASN A 497 5.36 10.84 -33.72
C ASN A 497 5.52 9.49 -33.02
N TYR A 498 4.81 9.29 -31.92
CA TYR A 498 4.74 8.02 -31.22
C TYR A 498 3.74 7.07 -31.89
N THR A 499 4.09 5.79 -31.95
CA THR A 499 3.18 4.72 -32.36
C THR A 499 3.09 3.67 -31.26
N TRP A 500 1.90 3.50 -30.69
CA TRP A 500 1.62 2.52 -29.64
C TRP A 500 0.51 1.56 -30.09
N GLN A 501 0.58 0.33 -29.63
CA GLN A 501 -0.35 -0.74 -29.98
C GLN A 501 -1.00 -1.32 -28.73
N VAL A 502 -2.31 -1.59 -28.83
CA VAL A 502 -3.04 -2.29 -27.78
C VAL A 502 -3.08 -3.78 -28.14
N LEU A 503 -2.04 -4.53 -27.81
CA LEU A 503 -2.01 -5.98 -28.12
C LEU A 503 -2.78 -6.81 -27.10
N GLU A 504 -2.90 -6.32 -25.87
CA GLU A 504 -3.62 -6.98 -24.78
C GLU A 504 -4.60 -5.99 -24.16
N GLY A 505 -5.88 -6.35 -24.15
CA GLY A 505 -6.94 -5.55 -23.53
C GLY A 505 -7.29 -6.06 -22.12
N PRO A 506 -8.39 -5.51 -21.55
CA PRO A 506 -8.93 -5.98 -20.28
C PRO A 506 -9.29 -7.47 -20.33
N SER A 507 -8.95 -8.22 -19.29
CA SER A 507 -9.25 -9.65 -19.19
C SER A 507 -10.75 -9.94 -19.07
N SER A 508 -11.15 -11.21 -19.02
CA SER A 508 -12.54 -11.59 -18.76
C SER A 508 -13.07 -11.11 -17.40
N SER A 509 -12.21 -11.07 -16.38
CA SER A 509 -12.56 -10.65 -15.02
C SER A 509 -12.52 -9.12 -14.86
N ASP A 510 -11.87 -8.42 -15.79
CA ASP A 510 -11.80 -6.97 -15.75
C ASP A 510 -13.08 -6.28 -16.21
N SER A 511 -13.24 -5.06 -15.71
CA SER A 511 -14.19 -4.06 -16.20
C SER A 511 -14.06 -3.87 -17.72
N PRO A 512 -15.10 -3.35 -18.40
CA PRO A 512 -15.05 -3.14 -19.85
C PRO A 512 -13.91 -2.23 -20.32
N CYS A 513 -13.44 -1.33 -19.44
CA CYS A 513 -12.29 -0.47 -19.67
C CYS A 513 -11.39 -0.46 -18.43
N ILE A 514 -10.08 -0.35 -18.66
CA ILE A 514 -9.04 -0.19 -17.64
C ILE A 514 -8.41 1.20 -17.81
N PRO A 515 -8.31 1.99 -16.74
CA PRO A 515 -7.58 3.25 -16.75
C PRO A 515 -6.07 3.00 -16.65
N TYR A 516 -5.31 3.75 -17.45
CA TYR A 516 -3.86 3.85 -17.44
C TYR A 516 -3.46 5.33 -17.42
N LEU A 517 -2.17 5.61 -17.26
CA LEU A 517 -1.62 6.97 -17.33
C LEU A 517 -0.71 7.12 -18.55
N TYR A 518 -0.50 8.35 -18.98
CA TYR A 518 0.65 8.72 -19.79
C TYR A 518 1.28 9.97 -19.18
N TYR A 519 2.60 10.05 -19.22
CA TYR A 519 3.37 11.09 -18.54
C TYR A 519 4.66 11.37 -19.30
N SER A 520 5.35 12.48 -19.00
CA SER A 520 6.68 12.71 -19.54
C SER A 520 7.70 11.95 -18.70
N ALA A 521 8.62 11.27 -19.39
CA ALA A 521 9.62 10.42 -18.76
C ALA A 521 11.04 10.81 -19.18
N THR A 522 11.25 12.08 -19.55
CA THR A 522 12.60 12.65 -19.68
C THR A 522 13.25 12.66 -18.31
N ASP A 523 12.56 13.25 -17.34
CA ASP A 523 12.81 13.11 -15.91
C ASP A 523 11.46 12.86 -15.23
N PRO A 524 11.09 11.59 -14.98
CA PRO A 524 9.76 11.25 -14.49
C PRO A 524 9.34 12.04 -13.25
N ALA A 525 10.23 12.21 -12.27
CA ALA A 525 9.90 12.87 -11.01
C ALA A 525 9.67 14.37 -11.19
N MET A 526 10.58 15.07 -11.88
CA MET A 526 10.43 16.51 -12.09
C MET A 526 9.32 16.84 -13.10
N ASP A 527 9.19 16.05 -14.16
CA ASP A 527 8.20 16.30 -15.22
C ASP A 527 6.76 16.16 -14.72
N THR A 528 6.48 15.12 -13.90
CA THR A 528 5.13 14.91 -13.35
C THR A 528 4.78 15.97 -12.32
N ASN A 529 5.72 16.35 -11.45
CA ASN A 529 5.52 17.43 -10.47
C ASN A 529 5.35 18.79 -11.16
N SER A 530 6.00 19.04 -12.29
CA SER A 530 5.76 20.22 -13.13
C SER A 530 4.41 20.20 -13.86
N GLY A 531 3.72 19.04 -13.96
CA GLY A 531 2.33 18.92 -14.43
C GLY A 531 2.10 18.04 -15.66
N LEU A 532 3.13 17.33 -16.18
CA LEU A 532 3.00 16.50 -17.38
C LEU A 532 2.45 15.10 -17.10
N VAL A 533 1.13 15.03 -16.94
CA VAL A 533 0.40 13.76 -16.74
C VAL A 533 -0.96 13.82 -17.43
N GLY A 534 -1.42 12.68 -17.94
CA GLY A 534 -2.77 12.56 -18.47
C GLY A 534 -3.32 11.13 -18.43
N PRO A 535 -4.65 10.97 -18.49
CA PRO A 535 -5.31 9.68 -18.44
C PRO A 535 -5.36 8.99 -19.80
N LEU A 536 -5.15 7.68 -19.80
CA LEU A 536 -5.31 6.78 -20.93
C LEU A 536 -6.37 5.73 -20.57
N LEU A 537 -7.25 5.38 -21.49
CA LEU A 537 -8.31 4.40 -21.28
C LEU A 537 -8.22 3.30 -22.34
N VAL A 538 -8.05 2.05 -21.90
CA VAL A 538 -8.00 0.88 -22.77
C VAL A 538 -9.23 0.01 -22.53
N CYS A 539 -10.01 -0.23 -23.58
CA CYS A 539 -11.30 -0.90 -23.50
C CYS A 539 -11.36 -2.22 -24.30
N LYS A 540 -12.29 -3.09 -23.94
CA LYS A 540 -12.66 -4.26 -24.75
C LYS A 540 -13.23 -3.82 -26.10
N LYS A 541 -12.97 -4.61 -27.14
CA LYS A 541 -13.45 -4.31 -28.50
C LYS A 541 -14.97 -4.10 -28.58
N GLY A 542 -15.41 -3.01 -29.22
CA GLY A 542 -16.81 -2.65 -29.40
C GLY A 542 -17.49 -1.98 -28.20
N THR A 543 -16.72 -1.62 -27.17
CA THR A 543 -17.21 -0.98 -25.94
C THR A 543 -17.37 0.53 -26.10
N LEU A 544 -16.54 1.17 -26.91
CA LEU A 544 -16.60 2.60 -27.17
C LEU A 544 -17.70 2.92 -28.19
N GLY A 545 -18.41 4.03 -27.96
CA GLY A 545 -19.35 4.61 -28.92
C GLY A 545 -18.63 5.36 -30.05
N GLU A 546 -19.39 5.87 -31.03
CA GLU A 546 -18.84 6.72 -32.10
C GLU A 546 -18.22 8.03 -31.57
N SER A 547 -18.73 8.53 -30.44
CA SER A 547 -18.19 9.67 -29.69
C SER A 547 -16.93 9.35 -28.88
N GLY A 548 -16.50 8.08 -28.83
CA GLY A 548 -15.39 7.62 -28.01
C GLY A 548 -15.71 7.44 -26.52
N THR A 549 -16.95 7.70 -26.07
CA THR A 549 -17.39 7.44 -24.69
C THR A 549 -17.83 6.00 -24.50
N GLN A 550 -17.75 5.47 -23.28
CA GLN A 550 -18.17 4.10 -23.00
C GLN A 550 -19.69 3.91 -23.21
N ARG A 551 -20.09 2.82 -23.89
CA ARG A 551 -21.51 2.49 -24.08
C ARG A 551 -22.17 2.12 -22.75
N GLY A 552 -23.37 2.64 -22.53
CA GLY A 552 -24.16 2.34 -21.33
C GLY A 552 -23.64 3.00 -20.05
N VAL A 553 -22.88 4.08 -20.21
CA VAL A 553 -22.38 4.95 -19.14
C VAL A 553 -22.90 6.35 -19.39
N ASP A 554 -23.37 7.01 -18.33
CA ASP A 554 -23.95 8.36 -18.44
C ASP A 554 -22.89 9.44 -18.22
N LYS A 555 -21.97 9.22 -17.28
CA LYS A 555 -20.87 10.11 -16.93
C LYS A 555 -19.61 9.34 -16.60
N GLU A 556 -18.47 9.90 -17.00
CA GLU A 556 -17.13 9.41 -16.71
C GLU A 556 -16.34 10.54 -16.06
N PHE A 557 -15.74 10.28 -14.90
CA PHE A 557 -14.89 11.22 -14.18
C PHE A 557 -13.49 10.66 -14.03
N PHE A 558 -12.48 11.51 -14.19
CA PHE A 558 -11.06 11.20 -14.04
C PHE A 558 -10.48 12.04 -12.90
N LEU A 559 -9.97 11.40 -11.84
CA LEU A 559 -9.41 12.08 -10.67
C LEU A 559 -8.00 11.58 -10.38
N LEU A 560 -7.02 12.46 -10.45
CA LEU A 560 -5.66 12.25 -10.00
C LEU A 560 -5.51 12.82 -8.60
N PHE A 561 -5.12 11.97 -7.66
CA PHE A 561 -4.71 12.31 -6.31
C PHE A 561 -3.18 12.28 -6.29
N SER A 562 -2.57 13.41 -5.92
CA SER A 562 -1.12 13.55 -5.88
C SER A 562 -0.75 14.72 -4.97
N VAL A 563 0.30 14.53 -4.16
CA VAL A 563 1.02 15.61 -3.50
C VAL A 563 1.97 16.20 -4.54
N MET A 564 1.54 17.28 -5.18
CA MET A 564 2.35 17.96 -6.20
C MET A 564 3.46 18.76 -5.52
N ASP A 565 4.66 18.19 -5.50
CA ASP A 565 5.82 18.84 -4.91
C ASP A 565 6.43 19.87 -5.87
N GLU A 566 6.12 21.15 -5.66
CA GLU A 566 6.68 22.22 -6.48
C GLU A 566 8.18 22.46 -6.22
N ASN A 567 8.76 21.91 -5.15
CA ASN A 567 10.20 21.95 -4.93
C ASN A 567 10.96 21.11 -5.97
N MET A 568 10.34 20.05 -6.47
CA MET A 568 10.86 19.24 -7.58
C MET A 568 10.43 19.75 -8.96
N SER A 569 9.75 20.89 -9.04
CA SER A 569 9.32 21.45 -10.32
C SER A 569 10.49 22.12 -11.05
N TRP A 570 10.59 21.89 -12.36
CA TRP A 570 11.55 22.57 -13.23
C TRP A 570 11.48 24.10 -13.21
N TYR A 571 10.35 24.64 -12.74
CA TYR A 571 10.04 26.06 -12.70
C TYR A 571 10.12 26.65 -11.29
N LEU A 572 10.70 25.94 -10.31
CA LEU A 572 10.85 26.45 -8.95
C LEU A 572 11.59 27.80 -8.91
N GLU A 573 12.73 27.92 -9.60
CA GLU A 573 13.51 29.17 -9.65
C GLU A 573 12.70 30.31 -10.27
N ASP A 574 12.00 30.06 -11.39
CA ASP A 574 11.13 31.04 -12.05
C ASP A 574 9.99 31.49 -11.11
N ASN A 575 9.44 30.56 -10.33
CA ASN A 575 8.39 30.83 -9.35
C ASN A 575 8.91 31.64 -8.17
N ILE A 576 10.11 31.36 -7.67
CA ILE A 576 10.77 32.14 -6.61
C ILE A 576 11.07 33.56 -7.11
N GLU A 577 11.59 33.72 -8.33
CA GLU A 577 11.85 35.06 -8.90
C GLU A 577 10.55 35.86 -9.08
N THR A 578 9.47 35.20 -9.48
CA THR A 578 8.18 35.87 -9.79
C THR A 578 7.37 36.19 -8.53
N TYR A 579 7.35 35.27 -7.56
CA TYR A 579 6.44 35.32 -6.41
C TYR A 579 7.13 35.33 -5.04
N GLY A 580 8.41 34.97 -4.97
CA GLY A 580 9.18 34.94 -3.73
C GLY A 580 9.45 36.33 -3.15
N SER A 581 9.86 36.35 -1.89
CA SER A 581 10.30 37.54 -1.16
C SER A 581 11.79 37.46 -0.78
N ASN A 582 12.36 38.54 -0.22
CA ASN A 582 13.74 38.54 0.28
C ASN A 582 14.00 37.57 1.45
N GLU A 583 12.94 37.04 2.07
CA GLU A 583 12.99 36.08 3.18
C GLU A 583 12.93 34.62 2.68
N THR A 584 12.79 34.39 1.37
CA THR A 584 12.64 33.05 0.80
C THR A 584 13.94 32.26 0.93
N ASN A 585 13.90 31.15 1.67
CA ASN A 585 15.01 30.21 1.78
C ASN A 585 14.59 28.82 1.27
N PRO A 586 15.12 28.35 0.13
CA PRO A 586 14.80 27.03 -0.41
C PRO A 586 15.22 25.85 0.47
N GLU A 587 16.16 26.06 1.39
CA GLU A 587 16.68 25.02 2.30
C GLU A 587 15.92 24.95 3.63
N GLU A 588 14.89 25.79 3.84
CA GLU A 588 14.10 25.79 5.07
C GLU A 588 12.91 24.83 4.95
N ASP A 589 12.72 23.96 5.95
CA ASP A 589 11.67 22.93 5.94
C ASP A 589 10.27 23.53 5.79
N ASP A 590 10.01 24.66 6.46
CA ASP A 590 8.75 25.41 6.36
C ASP A 590 8.47 25.90 4.92
N PHE A 591 9.52 26.24 4.17
CA PHE A 591 9.39 26.62 2.76
C PHE A 591 9.09 25.40 1.90
N MET A 592 9.83 24.31 2.08
CA MET A 592 9.62 23.07 1.34
C MET A 592 8.20 22.54 1.54
N GLU A 593 7.73 22.49 2.79
CA GLU A 593 6.38 22.05 3.13
C GLU A 593 5.31 22.97 2.54
N SER A 594 5.56 24.30 2.50
CA SER A 594 4.62 25.25 1.91
C SER A 594 4.38 25.05 0.40
N ASN A 595 5.28 24.33 -0.28
CA ASN A 595 5.25 24.06 -1.71
C ASN A 595 4.71 22.65 -2.05
N LYS A 596 4.40 21.82 -1.04
CA LYS A 596 3.77 20.51 -1.23
C LYS A 596 2.25 20.66 -1.39
N MET A 597 1.79 20.69 -2.63
CA MET A 597 0.39 20.96 -2.97
C MET A 597 -0.43 19.68 -3.02
N HIS A 598 -1.14 19.38 -1.94
CA HIS A 598 -2.00 18.20 -1.78
C HIS A 598 -3.29 18.34 -2.60
N ALA A 599 -3.24 17.97 -3.88
CA ALA A 599 -4.25 18.36 -4.85
C ALA A 599 -5.00 17.18 -5.48
N VAL A 600 -6.25 17.45 -5.88
CA VAL A 600 -7.06 16.58 -6.74
C VAL A 600 -7.20 17.27 -8.10
N ASN A 601 -6.66 16.66 -9.15
CA ASN A 601 -6.58 17.26 -10.50
C ASN A 601 -5.91 18.66 -10.52
N GLY A 602 -4.97 18.90 -9.60
CA GLY A 602 -4.31 20.19 -9.45
C GLY A 602 -5.14 21.24 -8.70
N HIS A 603 -6.28 20.89 -8.10
CA HIS A 603 -7.06 21.80 -7.26
C HIS A 603 -7.15 21.32 -5.82
N MET A 604 -7.26 22.27 -4.89
CA MET A 604 -7.30 22.01 -3.44
C MET A 604 -8.54 22.64 -2.81
N TYR A 605 -8.91 22.18 -1.62
CA TYR A 605 -9.90 22.85 -0.75
C TYR A 605 -11.27 23.11 -1.41
N GLY A 606 -11.81 22.13 -2.13
CA GLY A 606 -13.14 22.24 -2.75
C GLY A 606 -13.21 23.01 -4.07
N ASN A 607 -12.08 23.44 -4.64
CA ASN A 607 -12.04 24.29 -5.83
C ASN A 607 -12.22 23.54 -7.17
N LEU A 608 -12.27 22.20 -7.18
CA LEU A 608 -12.46 21.42 -8.40
C LEU A 608 -13.89 21.54 -8.92
N ALA A 609 -14.03 22.13 -10.11
CA ALA A 609 -15.31 22.28 -10.79
C ALA A 609 -15.63 21.06 -11.69
N GLY A 610 -16.90 20.93 -12.10
CA GLY A 610 -17.29 19.96 -13.15
C GLY A 610 -17.71 18.57 -12.66
N LEU A 611 -17.69 18.32 -11.34
CA LEU A 611 -18.19 17.07 -10.73
C LEU A 611 -19.72 17.12 -10.52
N GLU A 612 -20.48 17.23 -11.61
CA GLU A 612 -21.95 17.26 -11.57
C GLU A 612 -22.57 16.07 -12.32
N MET A 613 -23.53 15.40 -11.69
CA MET A 613 -24.26 14.26 -12.25
C MET A 613 -25.73 14.28 -11.86
N CYS A 614 -26.57 13.47 -12.52
CA CYS A 614 -27.98 13.35 -12.15
C CYS A 614 -28.22 12.14 -11.24
N ALA A 615 -29.20 12.26 -10.34
CA ALA A 615 -29.69 11.12 -9.57
C ALA A 615 -30.18 10.00 -10.50
N GLY A 616 -29.70 8.78 -10.28
CA GLY A 616 -29.98 7.59 -11.06
C GLY A 616 -29.00 7.32 -12.21
N ASP A 617 -28.09 8.25 -12.52
CA ASP A 617 -27.08 8.06 -13.56
C ASP A 617 -26.11 6.94 -13.20
N LYS A 618 -25.69 6.19 -14.22
CA LYS A 618 -24.60 5.22 -14.08
C LYS A 618 -23.28 5.93 -14.35
N VAL A 619 -22.51 6.14 -13.28
CA VAL A 619 -21.29 6.92 -13.28
C VAL A 619 -20.08 6.01 -13.14
N TRP A 620 -19.06 6.23 -13.96
CA TRP A 620 -17.74 5.64 -13.78
C TRP A 620 -16.78 6.68 -13.24
N TRP A 621 -16.04 6.28 -12.20
CA TRP A 621 -14.94 7.04 -11.64
C TRP A 621 -13.64 6.31 -11.95
N TYR A 622 -12.74 7.00 -12.63
CA TYR A 622 -11.37 6.57 -12.88
C TYR A 622 -10.44 7.40 -12.01
N THR A 623 -9.76 6.75 -11.09
CA THR A 623 -8.91 7.40 -10.09
C THR A 623 -7.46 6.97 -10.26
N PHE A 624 -6.53 7.88 -10.04
CA PHE A 624 -5.10 7.72 -10.27
C PHE A 624 -4.31 8.23 -9.06
N GLY A 625 -3.24 7.54 -8.70
CA GLY A 625 -2.24 8.02 -7.72
C GLY A 625 -0.90 8.29 -8.39
N LEU A 626 -0.16 9.31 -7.94
CA LEU A 626 1.18 9.66 -8.44
C LEU A 626 1.97 10.43 -7.37
N GLY A 627 3.26 10.15 -7.25
CA GLY A 627 4.20 10.93 -6.42
C GLY A 627 5.21 10.07 -5.66
N THR A 628 5.44 10.36 -4.37
CA THR A 628 6.45 9.68 -3.53
C THR A 628 5.78 8.66 -2.59
N GLU A 629 6.51 8.14 -1.60
CA GLU A 629 6.00 7.23 -0.56
C GLU A 629 4.88 7.86 0.28
N VAL A 630 4.81 9.19 0.41
CA VAL A 630 3.72 9.87 1.12
C VAL A 630 2.38 9.76 0.39
N ASP A 631 2.39 9.47 -0.92
CA ASP A 631 1.20 9.40 -1.78
C ASP A 631 0.37 8.10 -1.59
N ILE A 632 0.03 7.79 -0.34
CA ILE A 632 -1.01 6.84 0.01
C ILE A 632 -2.34 7.59 0.09
N HIS A 633 -3.29 7.24 -0.76
CA HIS A 633 -4.57 7.94 -0.82
C HIS A 633 -5.74 7.01 -0.52
N GLY A 634 -6.44 7.27 0.58
CA GLY A 634 -7.73 6.66 0.89
C GLY A 634 -8.90 7.51 0.38
N VAL A 635 -9.23 7.42 -0.91
CA VAL A 635 -10.25 8.25 -1.55
C VAL A 635 -11.65 7.82 -1.16
N TYR A 636 -12.27 8.57 -0.25
CA TYR A 636 -13.61 8.33 0.26
C TYR A 636 -14.68 9.15 -0.45
N PHE A 637 -15.80 8.51 -0.79
CA PHE A 637 -16.99 9.16 -1.35
C PHE A 637 -18.08 9.27 -0.29
N GLU A 638 -18.33 10.48 0.18
CA GLU A 638 -19.31 10.70 1.24
C GLU A 638 -20.73 10.35 0.80
N GLY A 639 -21.42 9.56 1.61
CA GLY A 639 -22.85 9.29 1.48
C GLY A 639 -23.25 8.36 0.32
N ASN A 640 -22.32 7.95 -0.55
CA ASN A 640 -22.57 7.03 -1.65
C ASN A 640 -21.50 5.94 -1.69
N THR A 641 -21.95 4.69 -1.80
CA THR A 641 -21.07 3.55 -2.05
C THR A 641 -20.90 3.30 -3.54
N PHE A 642 -19.83 2.62 -3.91
CA PHE A 642 -19.56 2.18 -5.27
C PHE A 642 -19.26 0.68 -5.31
N LYS A 643 -19.28 0.13 -6.52
CA LYS A 643 -18.88 -1.25 -6.79
C LYS A 643 -17.53 -1.31 -7.49
N ARG A 644 -16.63 -2.11 -6.92
CA ARG A 644 -15.32 -2.48 -7.49
C ARG A 644 -15.26 -4.01 -7.57
N GLN A 645 -15.11 -4.57 -8.77
CA GLN A 645 -14.96 -6.03 -8.96
C GLN A 645 -15.99 -6.85 -8.14
N SER A 646 -17.28 -6.53 -8.29
CA SER A 646 -18.41 -7.18 -7.60
C SER A 646 -18.54 -6.97 -6.07
N THR A 647 -17.57 -6.30 -5.42
CA THR A 647 -17.64 -5.89 -4.01
C THR A 647 -18.23 -4.50 -3.83
N THR A 648 -18.79 -4.24 -2.65
CA THR A 648 -19.29 -2.92 -2.22
C THR A 648 -18.26 -2.24 -1.32
N ARG A 649 -17.81 -1.05 -1.69
CA ARG A 649 -16.91 -0.20 -0.88
C ARG A 649 -17.30 1.27 -1.01
N ASP A 650 -16.73 2.12 -0.18
CA ASP A 650 -16.88 3.60 -0.22
C ASP A 650 -15.55 4.35 -0.22
N THR A 651 -14.45 3.65 0.03
CA THR A 651 -13.07 4.17 -0.05
C THR A 651 -12.23 3.38 -1.05
N ILE A 652 -11.42 4.09 -1.85
CA ILE A 652 -10.46 3.53 -2.82
C ILE A 652 -9.04 3.86 -2.35
N ASN A 653 -8.17 2.85 -2.28
CA ASN A 653 -6.75 3.08 -2.02
C ASN A 653 -5.99 3.29 -3.33
N LEU A 654 -5.16 4.33 -3.39
CA LEU A 654 -4.27 4.64 -4.50
C LEU A 654 -2.85 4.89 -3.99
N PHE A 655 -1.88 4.53 -4.82
CA PHE A 655 -0.44 4.67 -4.63
C PHE A 655 0.20 5.24 -5.91
N PRO A 656 1.48 5.64 -5.91
CA PRO A 656 2.14 6.17 -7.11
C PRO A 656 2.01 5.25 -8.33
N HIS A 657 1.61 5.81 -9.46
CA HIS A 657 1.36 5.12 -10.74
C HIS A 657 0.29 4.02 -10.71
N THR A 658 -0.53 3.96 -9.66
CA THR A 658 -1.65 3.02 -9.61
C THR A 658 -2.94 3.65 -10.12
N THR A 659 -3.82 2.80 -10.64
CA THR A 659 -5.09 3.22 -11.21
C THR A 659 -6.22 2.34 -10.69
N ALA A 660 -7.40 2.92 -10.51
CA ALA A 660 -8.60 2.19 -10.14
C ALA A 660 -9.82 2.73 -10.89
N GLY A 661 -10.68 1.83 -11.35
CA GLY A 661 -11.96 2.17 -11.98
C GLY A 661 -13.12 1.60 -11.17
N VAL A 662 -14.07 2.45 -10.79
CA VAL A 662 -15.24 2.04 -9.98
C VAL A 662 -16.56 2.52 -10.58
N THR A 663 -17.63 1.80 -10.26
CA THR A 663 -18.99 2.14 -10.70
C THR A 663 -19.85 2.63 -9.55
N MET A 664 -20.48 3.78 -9.73
CA MET A 664 -21.39 4.37 -8.76
C MET A 664 -22.74 4.67 -9.42
N GLN A 665 -23.82 4.48 -8.66
CA GLN A 665 -25.16 4.91 -9.07
C GLN A 665 -25.81 5.72 -7.95
N PRO A 666 -25.58 7.04 -7.89
CA PRO A 666 -26.10 7.88 -6.84
C PRO A 666 -27.61 8.09 -7.02
N ASN A 667 -28.40 7.87 -5.97
CA ASN A 667 -29.86 7.98 -6.03
C ASN A 667 -30.41 9.20 -5.30
N THR A 668 -29.61 9.81 -4.43
CA THR A 668 -30.04 10.88 -3.55
C THR A 668 -29.45 12.20 -4.04
N PRO A 669 -30.29 13.18 -4.41
CA PRO A 669 -29.81 14.51 -4.72
C PRO A 669 -29.17 15.17 -3.50
N GLY A 670 -28.03 15.82 -3.68
CA GLY A 670 -27.25 16.40 -2.59
C GLY A 670 -25.90 16.93 -3.07
N VAL A 671 -25.21 17.61 -2.17
CA VAL A 671 -23.79 17.94 -2.31
C VAL A 671 -23.04 17.04 -1.34
N TYR A 672 -22.01 16.38 -1.84
CA TYR A 672 -21.24 15.39 -1.12
C TYR A 672 -19.76 15.70 -1.27
N GLU A 673 -18.96 15.24 -0.31
CA GLU A 673 -17.50 15.35 -0.37
C GLU A 673 -16.85 14.10 -0.99
N VAL A 674 -15.81 14.32 -1.80
CA VAL A 674 -14.81 13.31 -2.16
C VAL A 674 -13.47 13.78 -1.59
N SER A 675 -12.90 13.01 -0.67
CA SER A 675 -11.69 13.41 0.04
C SER A 675 -10.77 12.25 0.36
N CYS A 676 -9.49 12.56 0.53
CA CYS A 676 -8.52 11.61 1.06
C CYS A 676 -8.76 11.43 2.57
N ARG A 677 -8.73 10.19 3.06
CA ARG A 677 -8.89 9.83 4.48
C ARG A 677 -7.58 9.75 5.26
N VAL A 678 -6.45 9.90 4.59
CA VAL A 678 -5.17 10.16 5.24
C VAL A 678 -5.23 11.54 5.88
N THR A 679 -4.93 11.63 7.18
CA THR A 679 -5.17 12.86 7.96
C THR A 679 -4.42 14.07 7.43
N ASP A 680 -3.18 13.87 7.01
CA ASP A 680 -2.29 14.95 6.59
C ASP A 680 -2.77 15.51 5.26
N HIS A 681 -3.03 14.64 4.28
CA HIS A 681 -3.67 14.99 3.01
C HIS A 681 -5.02 15.68 3.17
N TYR A 682 -5.87 15.21 4.11
CA TYR A 682 -7.16 15.80 4.39
C TYR A 682 -7.01 17.24 4.91
N SER A 683 -6.13 17.45 5.88
CA SER A 683 -5.85 18.77 6.47
C SER A 683 -5.23 19.73 5.46
N ALA A 684 -4.36 19.22 4.60
CA ALA A 684 -3.62 19.96 3.60
C ALA A 684 -4.46 20.28 2.35
N GLY A 685 -5.72 19.82 2.28
CA GLY A 685 -6.70 20.31 1.31
C GLY A 685 -7.07 19.34 0.19
N MET A 686 -6.71 18.06 0.31
CA MET A 686 -7.05 17.01 -0.66
C MET A 686 -8.53 16.56 -0.54
N ARG A 687 -9.44 17.51 -0.79
CA ARG A 687 -10.89 17.35 -0.65
C ARG A 687 -11.63 18.19 -1.68
N GLN A 688 -12.66 17.61 -2.27
CA GLN A 688 -13.47 18.21 -3.33
C GLN A 688 -14.96 17.93 -3.11
N HIS A 689 -15.82 18.70 -3.78
CA HIS A 689 -17.26 18.47 -3.75
C HIS A 689 -17.77 17.89 -5.07
N TYR A 690 -18.67 16.92 -4.98
CA TYR A 690 -19.46 16.46 -6.12
C TYR A 690 -20.96 16.69 -5.87
N ARG A 691 -21.69 17.03 -6.93
CA ARG A 691 -23.10 17.39 -6.86
C ARG A 691 -23.96 16.39 -7.61
N VAL A 692 -24.96 15.84 -6.91
CA VAL A 692 -26.00 14.99 -7.47
C VAL A 692 -27.27 15.82 -7.63
N ASN A 693 -27.61 16.14 -8.87
CA ASN A 693 -28.76 16.97 -9.23
C ASN A 693 -30.03 16.14 -9.44
N TYR A 694 -31.19 16.72 -9.15
CA TYR A 694 -32.47 16.14 -9.54
C TYR A 694 -32.79 16.47 -11.01
N CYS A 695 -32.79 15.46 -11.89
CA CYS A 695 -32.98 15.64 -13.32
C CYS A 695 -34.31 15.03 -13.81
N PRO A 696 -35.32 15.85 -14.16
CA PRO A 696 -36.69 15.37 -14.44
C PRO A 696 -36.86 14.57 -15.75
N ARG A 697 -35.86 14.58 -16.65
CA ARG A 697 -35.95 13.91 -17.97
C ARG A 697 -35.84 12.39 -17.91
N ARG A 698 -35.33 11.85 -16.81
CA ARG A 698 -35.38 10.42 -16.52
C ARG A 698 -36.40 10.28 -15.41
N LYS A 699 -37.52 9.59 -15.67
CA LYS A 699 -38.37 9.07 -14.60
C LYS A 699 -37.54 8.03 -13.87
N VAL A 700 -36.59 8.46 -13.04
CA VAL A 700 -36.31 7.75 -11.81
C VAL A 700 -37.69 7.63 -11.23
N LYS A 701 -38.23 6.41 -11.18
CA LYS A 701 -39.24 6.17 -10.18
C LYS A 701 -38.50 6.58 -8.91
N HIS A 702 -38.76 7.79 -8.42
CA HIS A 702 -38.88 7.96 -6.99
C HIS A 702 -39.98 6.98 -6.62
N THR A 703 -39.63 5.70 -6.56
CA THR A 703 -39.92 4.97 -5.37
C THR A 703 -39.38 5.87 -4.26
N ARG A 704 -40.24 6.78 -3.80
CA ARG A 704 -40.77 6.72 -2.44
C ARG A 704 -41.18 5.27 -2.13
N THR A 705 -40.25 4.33 -2.26
CA THR A 705 -40.09 3.31 -1.27
C THR A 705 -39.30 4.04 -0.19
N GLN A 706 -40.01 4.88 0.57
CA GLN A 706 -40.14 4.49 1.96
C GLN A 706 -40.75 3.08 1.93
N THR A 707 -39.97 2.06 1.54
CA THR A 707 -40.17 0.73 2.07
C THR A 707 -40.00 1.03 3.53
N GLU A 708 -41.11 0.99 4.27
CA GLU A 708 -41.03 1.02 5.72
C GLU A 708 -39.88 0.09 6.11
N PRO A 709 -38.96 0.57 6.96
CA PRO A 709 -37.81 -0.24 7.33
C PRO A 709 -38.33 -1.58 7.80
N THR A 710 -37.75 -2.66 7.26
CA THR A 710 -38.19 -4.02 7.61
C THR A 710 -38.15 -4.25 9.11
N LYS A 711 -37.18 -3.61 9.78
CA LYS A 711 -37.02 -3.54 11.21
C LYS A 711 -36.24 -2.27 11.60
N ILE A 712 -36.55 -1.72 12.78
CA ILE A 712 -35.81 -0.63 13.39
C ILE A 712 -34.96 -1.19 14.52
N VAL A 713 -33.66 -0.87 14.52
CA VAL A 713 -32.69 -1.29 15.54
C VAL A 713 -32.18 -0.06 16.25
N GLN A 714 -32.39 0.03 17.56
CA GLN A 714 -32.02 1.19 18.35
C GLN A 714 -30.77 0.93 19.20
N TYR A 715 -29.83 1.87 19.18
CA TYR A 715 -28.62 1.88 19.99
C TYR A 715 -28.55 3.14 20.85
N PHE A 716 -28.09 3.01 22.09
CA PHE A 716 -27.85 4.12 23.01
C PHE A 716 -26.35 4.28 23.22
N ILE A 717 -25.74 5.31 22.63
CA ILE A 717 -24.29 5.50 22.62
C ILE A 717 -23.96 6.86 23.21
N SER A 718 -22.93 6.94 24.05
CA SER A 718 -22.37 8.20 24.52
C SER A 718 -20.90 8.35 24.18
N ALA A 719 -20.45 9.59 24.02
CA ALA A 719 -19.04 9.96 24.01
C ALA A 719 -18.65 10.37 25.44
N GLU A 720 -17.65 9.69 26.01
CA GLU A 720 -17.22 9.85 27.41
C GLU A 720 -15.71 9.96 27.52
N GLU A 721 -15.24 10.87 28.37
CA GLU A 721 -13.81 11.06 28.65
C GLU A 721 -13.33 10.00 29.64
N VAL A 722 -12.20 9.37 29.34
CA VAL A 722 -11.59 8.31 30.14
C VAL A 722 -10.08 8.51 30.23
N GLU A 723 -9.48 8.05 31.32
CA GLU A 723 -8.04 7.79 31.34
C GLU A 723 -7.78 6.49 30.59
N TRP A 724 -6.93 6.55 29.58
CA TRP A 724 -6.54 5.43 28.74
C TRP A 724 -5.06 5.14 28.95
N ASP A 725 -4.73 3.90 29.28
CA ASP A 725 -3.36 3.42 29.39
C ASP A 725 -3.06 2.49 28.22
N TYR A 726 -2.14 2.88 27.35
CA TYR A 726 -1.75 2.13 26.15
C TYR A 726 -0.99 0.84 26.47
N SER A 727 -0.18 0.88 27.54
CA SER A 727 0.64 -0.24 28.00
C SER A 727 0.60 -0.35 29.53
N PRO A 728 -0.49 -0.92 30.09
CA PRO A 728 -0.62 -1.10 31.54
C PRO A 728 0.50 -1.97 32.15
N GLU A 729 0.95 -3.00 31.42
CA GLU A 729 2.01 -3.93 31.82
C GLU A 729 3.12 -3.94 30.76
N ARG A 730 4.39 -3.93 31.19
CA ARG A 730 5.57 -3.99 30.31
C ARG A 730 6.25 -5.36 30.32
N ASP A 731 5.71 -6.34 31.03
CA ASP A 731 6.35 -7.66 31.20
C ASP A 731 6.53 -8.38 29.86
N TRP A 732 5.52 -8.31 28.98
CA TRP A 732 5.56 -8.90 27.64
C TRP A 732 6.61 -8.24 26.74
N GLU A 733 6.72 -6.91 26.76
CA GLU A 733 7.73 -6.12 26.04
C GLU A 733 9.15 -6.55 26.45
N LEU A 734 9.42 -6.57 27.76
CA LEU A 734 10.74 -6.88 28.32
C LEU A 734 11.13 -8.35 28.08
N GLU A 735 10.17 -9.27 28.18
CA GLU A 735 10.39 -10.68 27.86
C GLU A 735 10.69 -10.87 26.37
N LYS A 736 9.95 -10.21 25.46
CA LYS A 736 10.19 -10.33 24.01
C LYS A 736 11.60 -9.88 23.63
N HIS A 737 12.00 -8.70 24.07
CA HIS A 737 13.28 -8.12 23.67
C HIS A 737 14.48 -8.66 24.47
N HIS A 738 14.24 -9.38 25.58
CA HIS A 738 15.27 -9.78 26.54
C HIS A 738 16.14 -8.59 26.99
N THR A 739 15.53 -7.41 27.16
CA THR A 739 16.22 -6.15 27.53
C THR A 739 15.69 -5.59 28.85
N THR A 740 16.36 -4.53 29.33
CA THR A 740 15.85 -3.71 30.43
C THR A 740 14.85 -2.67 29.90
N SER A 741 14.10 -2.03 30.81
CA SER A 741 13.14 -0.98 30.43
C SER A 741 13.77 0.23 29.76
N GLU A 742 15.05 0.50 30.00
CA GLU A 742 15.79 1.65 29.45
C GLU A 742 16.29 1.37 28.02
N ASP A 743 16.72 0.13 27.76
CA ASP A 743 17.27 -0.31 26.46
C ASP A 743 16.20 -0.85 25.49
N SER A 744 14.96 -0.96 25.94
CA SER A 744 13.85 -1.42 25.09
C SER A 744 13.51 -0.37 24.04
N PRO A 745 13.25 -0.75 22.78
CA PRO A 745 12.72 0.15 21.75
C PRO A 745 11.47 0.92 22.22
N GLY A 746 10.63 0.28 23.05
CA GLY A 746 9.42 0.90 23.58
C GLY A 746 9.63 2.02 24.59
N ASN A 747 10.85 2.21 25.10
CA ASN A 747 11.14 3.22 26.10
C ASN A 747 10.81 4.65 25.65
N ILE A 748 10.87 4.95 24.35
CA ILE A 748 10.52 6.28 23.83
C ILE A 748 9.02 6.58 23.97
N PHE A 749 8.16 5.57 23.81
CA PHE A 749 6.70 5.72 23.81
C PHE A 749 6.06 5.53 25.20
N VAL A 750 6.49 4.51 25.96
CA VAL A 750 5.77 4.14 27.21
C VAL A 750 6.41 4.68 28.49
N ALA A 751 7.69 5.04 28.47
CA ALA A 751 8.37 5.51 29.66
C ALA A 751 8.11 7.00 29.92
N ARG A 752 8.08 7.36 31.20
CA ARG A 752 7.94 8.75 31.64
C ARG A 752 9.31 9.40 31.71
N GLY A 753 9.41 10.61 31.16
CA GLY A 753 10.62 11.42 31.17
C GLY A 753 10.33 12.87 31.56
N THR A 754 11.35 13.72 31.53
CA THR A 754 11.17 15.18 31.72
C THR A 754 10.39 15.81 30.56
N ASN A 755 10.52 15.23 29.35
CA ASN A 755 9.83 15.66 28.14
C ASN A 755 9.01 14.52 27.50
N ARG A 756 8.53 13.54 28.28
CA ARG A 756 7.74 12.39 27.77
C ARG A 756 6.58 12.06 28.70
N ILE A 757 5.35 12.02 28.15
CA ILE A 757 4.11 11.80 28.91
C ILE A 757 4.04 10.34 29.44
N GLY A 758 4.53 9.38 28.65
CA GLY A 758 4.48 7.94 28.91
C GLY A 758 3.14 7.32 28.52
N SER A 759 2.81 6.12 29.01
CA SER A 759 1.69 5.33 28.47
C SER A 759 0.26 5.80 28.75
N ARG A 760 0.04 6.85 29.56
CA ARG A 760 -1.31 7.24 30.05
C ARG A 760 -1.75 8.58 29.47
N TYR A 761 -2.94 8.60 28.89
CA TYR A 761 -3.54 9.77 28.26
C TYR A 761 -5.02 9.87 28.60
N LYS A 762 -5.51 11.09 28.79
CA LYS A 762 -6.94 11.40 28.77
C LYS A 762 -7.43 11.35 27.32
N LYS A 763 -8.46 10.55 27.09
CA LYS A 763 -9.06 10.30 25.76
C LYS A 763 -10.58 10.38 25.82
N VAL A 764 -11.23 10.44 24.66
CA VAL A 764 -12.69 10.33 24.55
C VAL A 764 -13.06 9.08 23.75
N VAL A 765 -14.07 8.34 24.22
CA VAL A 765 -14.43 7.03 23.65
C VAL A 765 -15.93 6.85 23.57
N TYR A 766 -16.40 6.07 22.58
CA TYR A 766 -17.79 5.67 22.49
C TYR A 766 -18.11 4.52 23.46
N ARG A 767 -19.19 4.63 24.23
CA ARG A 767 -19.69 3.59 25.14
C ARG A 767 -21.19 3.35 24.97
N GLU A 768 -21.59 2.09 25.08
CA GLU A 768 -22.98 1.67 24.94
C GLU A 768 -23.72 1.72 26.29
N TYR A 769 -24.98 2.12 26.25
CA TYR A 769 -25.90 2.19 27.37
C TYR A 769 -27.11 1.29 27.16
N THR A 770 -27.75 0.91 28.26
CA THR A 770 -28.91 0.02 28.23
C THR A 770 -30.19 0.70 27.74
N ASP A 771 -30.32 2.01 27.95
CA ASP A 771 -31.49 2.80 27.57
C ASP A 771 -31.17 4.30 27.36
N GLY A 772 -32.18 5.06 26.91
CA GLY A 772 -32.09 6.49 26.67
C GLY A 772 -31.96 7.37 27.92
N THR A 773 -31.93 6.80 29.13
CA THR A 773 -31.64 7.56 30.35
C THR A 773 -30.13 7.78 30.54
N PHE A 774 -29.29 6.97 29.88
CA PHE A 774 -27.83 7.00 29.96
C PHE A 774 -27.28 6.88 31.39
N ARG A 775 -28.00 6.15 32.26
CA ARG A 775 -27.61 5.93 33.67
C ARG A 775 -26.77 4.66 33.88
N VAL A 776 -27.10 3.59 33.16
CA VAL A 776 -26.44 2.27 33.31
C VAL A 776 -25.67 1.94 32.04
N GLN A 777 -24.35 2.07 32.12
CA GLN A 777 -23.43 1.66 31.06
C GLN A 777 -23.50 0.14 30.90
N LYS A 778 -23.58 -0.31 29.65
CA LYS A 778 -23.59 -1.74 29.32
C LYS A 778 -22.19 -2.31 29.57
N LYS A 779 -22.11 -3.33 30.41
CA LYS A 779 -20.84 -4.02 30.67
C LYS A 779 -20.46 -4.81 29.42
N ARG A 780 -19.23 -4.61 28.93
CA ARG A 780 -18.67 -5.43 27.84
C ARG A 780 -18.61 -6.88 28.29
N GLN A 781 -19.03 -7.76 27.40
CA GLN A 781 -18.91 -9.20 27.60
C GLN A 781 -17.44 -9.63 27.43
N ALA A 782 -17.08 -10.82 27.92
CA ALA A 782 -15.70 -11.33 27.82
C ALA A 782 -15.21 -11.44 26.36
N ASN A 783 -16.10 -11.80 25.43
CA ASN A 783 -15.82 -11.83 23.99
C ASN A 783 -15.67 -10.43 23.35
N GLN A 784 -15.99 -9.35 24.05
CA GLN A 784 -15.84 -7.96 23.61
C GLN A 784 -14.68 -7.23 24.30
N GLN A 785 -13.91 -7.93 25.13
CA GLN A 785 -12.74 -7.36 25.81
C GLN A 785 -11.73 -6.81 24.80
N HIS A 786 -11.58 -7.49 23.66
CA HIS A 786 -10.68 -7.11 22.57
C HIS A 786 -10.99 -5.75 21.95
N LEU A 787 -12.20 -5.18 22.11
CA LEU A 787 -12.55 -3.90 21.47
C LEU A 787 -11.68 -2.74 21.96
N GLY A 788 -11.04 -2.85 23.12
CA GLY A 788 -10.09 -1.85 23.60
C GLY A 788 -10.70 -0.45 23.60
N ILE A 789 -10.06 0.50 22.92
CA ILE A 789 -10.52 1.88 22.85
C ILE A 789 -11.80 2.05 22.03
N MET A 790 -12.01 1.20 21.01
CA MET A 790 -13.10 1.30 20.04
C MET A 790 -14.48 1.32 20.70
N GLY A 791 -15.44 1.92 20.00
CA GLY A 791 -16.84 1.85 20.35
C GLY A 791 -17.46 0.44 20.22
N PRO A 792 -18.72 0.28 20.65
CA PRO A 792 -19.45 -0.98 20.47
C PRO A 792 -19.62 -1.35 18.99
N ILE A 793 -19.69 -2.64 18.69
CA ILE A 793 -20.00 -3.10 17.32
C ILE A 793 -21.47 -2.81 17.02
N ILE A 794 -21.75 -1.89 16.10
CA ILE A 794 -23.10 -1.61 15.61
C ILE A 794 -23.40 -2.60 14.48
N LYS A 795 -24.55 -3.28 14.52
CA LYS A 795 -24.88 -4.33 13.54
C LYS A 795 -26.25 -4.14 12.92
N ALA A 796 -26.34 -4.24 11.60
CA ALA A 796 -27.60 -4.15 10.87
C ALA A 796 -27.66 -5.10 9.67
N GLU A 797 -28.87 -5.47 9.27
CA GLU A 797 -29.13 -6.16 8.00
C GLU A 797 -29.57 -5.17 6.92
N VAL A 798 -29.33 -5.53 5.67
CA VAL A 798 -29.81 -4.77 4.50
C VAL A 798 -31.34 -4.65 4.55
N GLY A 799 -31.84 -3.41 4.46
CA GLY A 799 -33.26 -3.07 4.55
C GLY A 799 -33.75 -2.71 5.96
N GLU A 800 -32.88 -2.77 6.97
CA GLU A 800 -33.15 -2.24 8.31
C GLU A 800 -32.82 -0.74 8.41
N GLN A 801 -33.32 -0.10 9.47
CA GLN A 801 -32.96 1.25 9.86
C GLN A 801 -32.34 1.25 11.26
N ILE A 802 -31.20 1.91 11.39
CA ILE A 802 -30.48 2.07 12.66
C ILE A 802 -30.87 3.42 13.25
N VAL A 803 -31.33 3.43 14.49
CA VAL A 803 -31.64 4.64 15.25
C VAL A 803 -30.62 4.77 16.36
N ILE A 804 -29.84 5.85 16.36
CA ILE A 804 -28.83 6.09 17.39
C ILE A 804 -29.29 7.24 18.28
N ALA A 805 -29.58 6.90 19.53
CA ALA A 805 -29.69 7.87 20.60
C ALA A 805 -28.27 8.20 21.06
N PHE A 806 -27.72 9.30 20.56
CA PHE A 806 -26.39 9.77 20.92
C PHE A 806 -26.45 10.79 22.05
N LYS A 807 -25.65 10.61 23.11
CA LYS A 807 -25.47 11.58 24.18
C LYS A 807 -24.00 11.95 24.35
N ASN A 808 -23.68 13.21 24.12
CA ASN A 808 -22.35 13.71 24.42
C ASN A 808 -22.23 14.03 25.92
N LYS A 809 -21.35 13.32 26.64
CA LYS A 809 -21.01 13.59 28.05
C LYS A 809 -19.61 14.18 28.21
N ALA A 810 -18.87 14.36 27.12
CA ALA A 810 -17.55 14.95 27.13
C ALA A 810 -17.62 16.49 27.26
N SER A 811 -16.47 17.12 27.44
CA SER A 811 -16.34 18.57 27.60
C SER A 811 -16.52 19.37 26.29
N ARG A 812 -16.37 18.71 25.13
CA ARG A 812 -16.38 19.32 23.79
C ARG A 812 -17.53 18.79 22.95
N GLN A 813 -17.88 19.49 21.87
CA GLN A 813 -18.89 19.02 20.92
C GLN A 813 -18.34 17.89 20.06
N TYR A 814 -18.99 16.74 20.09
CA TYR A 814 -18.68 15.59 19.24
C TYR A 814 -19.96 15.13 18.52
N SER A 815 -19.76 14.38 17.45
CA SER A 815 -20.85 13.80 16.65
C SER A 815 -20.64 12.30 16.46
N ILE A 816 -21.51 11.68 15.67
CA ILE A 816 -21.36 10.30 15.22
C ILE A 816 -21.91 10.19 13.79
N GLY A 817 -21.01 9.90 12.85
CA GLY A 817 -21.26 9.61 11.44
C GLY A 817 -20.66 8.26 11.08
N ALA A 818 -21.07 7.68 9.95
CA ALA A 818 -20.61 6.36 9.55
C ALA A 818 -20.36 6.26 8.05
N HIS A 819 -19.35 5.47 7.71
CA HIS A 819 -19.08 4.97 6.37
C HIS A 819 -20.22 4.05 5.90
N GLY A 820 -20.39 3.95 4.58
CA GLY A 820 -21.30 3.03 3.91
C GLY A 820 -22.80 3.32 4.04
N VAL A 821 -23.28 3.96 5.11
CA VAL A 821 -24.72 4.12 5.41
C VAL A 821 -25.25 5.54 5.16
N ARG A 822 -26.57 5.63 4.93
CA ARG A 822 -27.23 6.92 4.66
C ARG A 822 -27.72 7.56 5.95
N ALA A 823 -27.12 8.68 6.35
CA ALA A 823 -27.60 9.46 7.49
C ALA A 823 -28.75 10.42 7.13
N SER A 824 -29.76 10.50 8.00
CA SER A 824 -30.88 11.45 7.95
C SER A 824 -31.10 12.08 9.33
N HIS A 825 -31.26 13.41 9.36
CA HIS A 825 -31.27 14.24 10.59
C HIS A 825 -32.65 14.84 10.94
N ILE A 826 -33.75 14.20 10.53
CA ILE A 826 -35.07 14.85 10.56
C ILE A 826 -35.62 15.05 11.99
N LEU A 827 -35.22 14.24 13.00
CA LEU A 827 -35.56 14.43 14.44
C LEU A 827 -34.68 13.59 15.40
N GLU A 828 -34.25 12.41 14.98
CA GLU A 828 -33.27 11.52 15.65
C GLU A 828 -32.19 11.11 14.62
N LEU A 829 -31.00 10.73 15.07
CA LEU A 829 -29.93 10.28 14.17
C LEU A 829 -30.32 8.91 13.59
N THR A 830 -30.73 8.91 12.33
CA THR A 830 -31.22 7.72 11.63
C THR A 830 -30.26 7.34 10.51
N TRP A 831 -29.83 6.08 10.47
CA TRP A 831 -29.06 5.52 9.37
C TRP A 831 -29.90 4.48 8.63
N ASP A 832 -30.16 4.75 7.36
CA ASP A 832 -30.81 3.77 6.48
C ASP A 832 -29.76 2.85 5.87
N VAL A 833 -30.06 1.56 5.83
CA VAL A 833 -29.19 0.53 5.25
C VAL A 833 -29.78 0.04 3.92
N PRO A 834 -29.57 0.77 2.81
CA PRO A 834 -30.03 0.33 1.50
C PRO A 834 -29.21 -0.87 0.98
N ILE A 835 -29.70 -1.50 -0.09
CA ILE A 835 -29.00 -2.61 -0.76
C ILE A 835 -27.60 -2.18 -1.24
N SER A 836 -27.42 -0.91 -1.62
CA SER A 836 -26.12 -0.37 -2.02
C SER A 836 -25.10 -0.31 -0.87
N SER A 837 -25.54 -0.29 0.39
CA SER A 837 -24.69 -0.28 1.58
C SER A 837 -24.38 -1.69 2.10
N GLY A 838 -24.98 -2.72 1.49
CA GLY A 838 -24.80 -4.10 1.89
C GLY A 838 -23.66 -4.80 1.15
N PRO A 839 -23.31 -6.01 1.58
CA PRO A 839 -22.37 -6.88 0.88
C PRO A 839 -22.72 -7.03 -0.61
N GLY A 840 -21.72 -6.86 -1.47
CA GLY A 840 -21.77 -7.16 -2.90
C GLY A 840 -22.00 -8.64 -3.18
N VAL A 841 -21.97 -9.04 -4.45
CA VAL A 841 -22.19 -10.45 -4.84
C VAL A 841 -21.03 -11.31 -4.36
N SER A 842 -19.82 -10.77 -4.49
CA SER A 842 -18.57 -11.40 -4.12
C SER A 842 -18.08 -10.97 -2.74
N ASP A 843 -18.88 -10.31 -1.91
CA ASP A 843 -18.48 -10.04 -0.51
C ASP A 843 -18.85 -11.21 0.42
N PRO A 844 -18.24 -11.31 1.62
CA PRO A 844 -18.72 -12.20 2.68
C PRO A 844 -20.14 -11.81 3.16
N ASN A 845 -20.76 -12.65 4.01
CA ASN A 845 -22.14 -12.41 4.48
C ASN A 845 -22.33 -11.10 5.23
N CYS A 846 -21.27 -10.59 5.84
CA CYS A 846 -21.24 -9.29 6.48
C CYS A 846 -19.97 -8.56 6.07
N ILE A 847 -20.10 -7.25 5.83
CA ILE A 847 -18.98 -6.33 5.59
C ILE A 847 -18.89 -5.33 6.74
N SER A 848 -17.70 -4.78 6.93
CA SER A 848 -17.41 -3.77 7.95
C SER A 848 -17.21 -2.39 7.35
N TYR A 849 -17.64 -1.38 8.10
CA TYR A 849 -17.42 0.04 7.90
C TYR A 849 -16.96 0.65 9.24
N ALA A 850 -16.44 1.87 9.23
CA ALA A 850 -16.15 2.62 10.46
C ALA A 850 -17.17 3.73 10.71
N TYR A 851 -17.50 3.94 11.97
CA TYR A 851 -18.20 5.13 12.44
C TYR A 851 -17.31 5.96 13.36
N TYR A 852 -17.40 7.28 13.26
CA TYR A 852 -16.48 8.25 13.86
C TYR A 852 -17.18 9.62 14.01
N SER A 853 -16.51 10.61 14.59
CA SER A 853 -17.05 11.98 14.69
C SER A 853 -16.66 12.83 13.49
N ASN A 854 -17.62 13.58 12.95
CA ASN A 854 -17.45 14.49 11.81
C ASN A 854 -17.31 15.98 12.24
N VAL A 855 -17.15 16.30 13.53
CA VAL A 855 -16.98 17.70 13.97
C VAL A 855 -15.59 18.18 13.58
N ASP A 856 -14.57 17.47 14.04
CA ASP A 856 -13.20 17.61 13.57
C ASP A 856 -12.68 16.20 13.29
N PHE A 857 -12.63 15.84 12.01
CA PHE A 857 -12.29 14.47 11.59
C PHE A 857 -10.96 14.00 12.18
N ILE A 858 -9.95 14.86 12.22
CA ILE A 858 -8.59 14.50 12.62
C ILE A 858 -8.50 14.45 14.14
N LYS A 859 -8.85 15.55 14.81
CA LYS A 859 -8.68 15.66 16.25
C LYS A 859 -9.59 14.71 17.00
N ASP A 860 -10.82 14.50 16.53
CA ASP A 860 -11.76 13.59 17.18
C ASP A 860 -11.34 12.12 17.01
N LEU A 861 -10.78 11.76 15.84
CA LEU A 861 -10.24 10.42 15.56
C LEU A 861 -9.09 10.11 16.52
N TYR A 862 -8.05 10.95 16.55
CA TYR A 862 -6.88 10.74 17.41
C TYR A 862 -7.22 10.86 18.90
N SER A 863 -8.23 11.67 19.27
CA SER A 863 -8.74 11.71 20.65
C SER A 863 -9.41 10.39 21.08
N GLY A 864 -9.83 9.52 20.15
CA GLY A 864 -10.29 8.15 20.42
C GLY A 864 -11.70 7.79 19.91
N LEU A 865 -12.37 8.65 19.13
CA LEU A 865 -13.74 8.41 18.66
C LEU A 865 -13.80 7.61 17.36
N LEU A 866 -13.75 6.28 17.49
CA LEU A 866 -13.96 5.36 16.37
C LEU A 866 -14.66 4.08 16.84
N GLY A 867 -15.47 3.48 15.99
CA GLY A 867 -15.96 2.11 16.19
C GLY A 867 -16.39 1.39 14.90
N PRO A 868 -16.59 0.07 14.95
CA PRO A 868 -16.96 -0.72 13.79
C PRO A 868 -18.48 -0.79 13.58
N LEU A 869 -18.90 -0.61 12.33
CA LEU A 869 -20.26 -0.82 11.82
C LEU A 869 -20.27 -2.06 10.92
N VAL A 870 -21.09 -3.06 11.24
CA VAL A 870 -21.18 -4.31 10.49
C VAL A 870 -22.53 -4.40 9.79
N ILE A 871 -22.51 -4.52 8.46
CA ILE A 871 -23.70 -4.65 7.63
C ILE A 871 -23.76 -6.05 7.02
N CYS A 872 -24.86 -6.76 7.29
CA CYS A 872 -25.05 -8.15 6.91
C CYS A 872 -26.14 -8.34 5.85
N ARG A 873 -26.06 -9.45 5.13
CA ARG A 873 -27.15 -9.92 4.26
C ARG A 873 -28.40 -10.25 5.08
N PRO A 874 -29.62 -10.06 4.52
CA PRO A 874 -30.85 -10.38 5.23
C PRO A 874 -30.92 -11.85 5.66
N GLY A 875 -31.28 -12.11 6.93
CA GLY A 875 -31.40 -13.47 7.48
C GLY A 875 -30.11 -14.08 8.04
N THR A 876 -29.03 -13.30 8.12
CA THR A 876 -27.75 -13.72 8.73
C THR A 876 -27.79 -13.62 10.25
N MET A 877 -28.55 -12.67 10.78
CA MET A 877 -28.68 -12.37 12.20
C MET A 877 -29.82 -13.19 12.82
N GLN A 878 -29.50 -14.41 13.25
CA GLN A 878 -30.48 -15.41 13.68
C GLN A 878 -30.61 -15.56 15.20
N ARG A 879 -29.66 -15.03 15.99
CA ARG A 879 -29.62 -15.21 17.45
C ARG A 879 -29.67 -13.85 18.16
N GLY A 880 -30.36 -13.78 19.30
CA GLY A 880 -30.52 -12.56 20.09
C GLY A 880 -31.59 -11.60 19.55
N GLU A 881 -31.92 -10.57 20.33
CA GLU A 881 -32.88 -9.52 19.95
C GLU A 881 -32.27 -8.12 20.15
N GLY A 882 -32.70 -7.15 19.34
CA GLY A 882 -32.26 -5.75 19.43
C GLY A 882 -30.76 -5.55 19.15
N PRO A 883 -30.02 -4.84 20.03
CA PRO A 883 -28.60 -4.54 19.84
C PRO A 883 -27.66 -5.72 20.15
N ASP A 884 -28.12 -6.76 20.85
CA ASP A 884 -27.34 -7.95 21.25
C ASP A 884 -27.42 -9.10 20.22
N ARG A 885 -27.79 -8.78 18.98
CA ARG A 885 -27.90 -9.78 17.92
C ARG A 885 -26.55 -10.36 17.58
N GLN A 886 -26.55 -11.67 17.40
CA GLN A 886 -25.42 -12.46 16.97
C GLN A 886 -25.74 -13.13 15.64
N ARG A 887 -24.67 -13.28 14.87
CA ARG A 887 -24.69 -13.99 13.61
C ARG A 887 -24.96 -15.48 13.83
N GLY A 888 -25.67 -16.09 12.89
CA GLY A 888 -25.95 -17.53 12.91
C GLY A 888 -24.89 -18.36 12.19
N ASP A 889 -24.09 -17.73 11.32
CA ASP A 889 -23.13 -18.36 10.42
C ASP A 889 -21.72 -18.50 10.99
N VAL A 890 -21.36 -17.69 11.98
CA VAL A 890 -20.04 -17.67 12.65
C VAL A 890 -20.18 -17.82 14.16
N GLU A 891 -19.20 -18.47 14.80
CA GLU A 891 -19.19 -18.65 16.25
C GLU A 891 -18.51 -17.50 17.01
N LYS A 892 -17.55 -16.80 16.39
CA LYS A 892 -16.89 -15.63 16.98
C LYS A 892 -16.65 -14.52 15.97
N GLU A 893 -16.57 -13.30 16.50
CA GLU A 893 -16.36 -12.07 15.75
C GLU A 893 -15.33 -11.23 16.52
N PHE A 894 -14.29 -10.76 15.82
CA PHE A 894 -13.27 -9.86 16.36
C PHE A 894 -13.17 -8.62 15.48
N ALA A 895 -13.09 -7.45 16.10
CA ALA A 895 -12.75 -6.22 15.38
C ALA A 895 -11.35 -5.77 15.78
N LEU A 896 -10.52 -5.45 14.79
CA LEU A 896 -9.15 -4.96 14.97
C LEU A 896 -8.96 -3.69 14.16
N LEU A 897 -8.64 -2.62 14.87
CA LEU A 897 -8.21 -1.34 14.34
C LEU A 897 -6.70 -1.23 14.49
N PHE A 898 -6.04 -1.02 13.35
CA PHE A 898 -4.63 -0.68 13.27
C PHE A 898 -4.55 0.81 12.99
N ILE A 899 -3.95 1.55 13.91
CA ILE A 899 -3.77 2.99 13.84
C ILE A 899 -2.60 3.40 14.72
N VAL A 900 -1.78 4.34 14.25
CA VAL A 900 -0.86 5.13 15.05
C VAL A 900 -1.63 6.28 15.68
N TYR A 901 -1.87 6.22 16.99
CA TYR A 901 -2.54 7.30 17.69
C TYR A 901 -1.58 8.47 17.90
N ASP A 902 -1.67 9.47 17.04
CA ASP A 902 -0.95 10.72 17.22
C ASP A 902 -1.61 11.60 18.31
N GLU A 903 -1.13 11.49 19.55
CA GLU A 903 -1.65 12.29 20.67
C GLU A 903 -1.28 13.78 20.54
N ASN A 904 -0.36 14.15 19.66
CA ASN A 904 -0.04 15.55 19.40
C ASN A 904 -1.23 16.29 18.75
N GLN A 905 -2.07 15.56 18.00
CA GLN A 905 -3.30 16.07 17.38
C GLN A 905 -4.53 15.93 18.28
N SER A 906 -4.39 15.32 19.47
CA SER A 906 -5.49 15.11 20.41
C SER A 906 -6.00 16.42 21.03
N TRP A 907 -7.32 16.52 21.24
CA TRP A 907 -7.92 17.65 21.97
C TRP A 907 -7.45 17.77 23.43
N TYR A 908 -6.86 16.69 23.96
CA TYR A 908 -6.48 16.55 25.36
C TYR A 908 -4.97 16.66 25.59
N LEU A 909 -4.16 16.98 24.57
CA LEU A 909 -2.71 17.11 24.71
C LEU A 909 -2.33 18.04 25.87
N ASP A 910 -2.90 19.24 25.93
CA ASP A 910 -2.62 20.21 26.99
C ASP A 910 -3.02 19.71 28.38
N ASP A 911 -4.14 18.97 28.48
CA ASP A 911 -4.59 18.36 29.74
C ASP A 911 -3.61 17.26 30.17
N ASN A 912 -3.10 16.48 29.22
CA ASN A 912 -2.15 15.39 29.45
C ASN A 912 -0.80 15.93 29.89
N ILE A 913 -0.29 17.00 29.26
CA ILE A 913 0.93 17.68 29.69
C ILE A 913 0.81 18.16 31.15
N ARG A 914 -0.27 18.87 31.49
CA ARG A 914 -0.48 19.34 32.87
C ARG A 914 -0.60 18.19 33.88
N THR A 915 -1.27 17.11 33.50
CA THR A 915 -1.56 15.99 34.40
C THR A 915 -0.35 15.08 34.64
N TYR A 916 0.39 14.75 33.59
CA TYR A 916 1.44 13.72 33.64
C TYR A 916 2.86 14.30 33.72
N LEU A 917 3.12 15.47 33.12
CA LEU A 917 4.40 16.16 33.25
C LEU A 917 4.41 17.19 34.40
N GLY A 918 3.24 17.68 34.82
CA GLY A 918 3.13 18.63 35.94
C GLY A 918 3.62 20.04 35.60
N VAL A 919 3.72 20.37 34.31
CA VAL A 919 4.18 21.66 33.77
C VAL A 919 3.09 22.31 32.92
N GLU A 920 3.20 23.61 32.68
CA GLU A 920 2.27 24.28 31.76
C GLU A 920 2.65 23.96 30.31
N PRO A 921 1.66 23.77 29.40
CA PRO A 921 1.91 23.39 28.01
C PRO A 921 2.89 24.32 27.28
N ASP A 922 2.84 25.63 27.55
CA ASP A 922 3.70 26.64 26.92
C ASP A 922 5.19 26.52 27.32
N THR A 923 5.49 25.78 28.39
CA THR A 923 6.86 25.59 28.89
C THR A 923 7.53 24.34 28.33
N VAL A 924 6.77 23.47 27.65
CA VAL A 924 7.26 22.24 27.04
C VAL A 924 7.79 22.55 25.65
N THR A 925 9.04 22.19 25.41
CA THR A 925 9.60 22.21 24.05
C THR A 925 9.09 20.98 23.31
N LYS A 926 8.28 21.21 22.27
CA LYS A 926 7.80 20.16 21.36
C LYS A 926 8.88 19.91 20.31
N ASP A 927 9.94 19.23 20.73
CA ASP A 927 10.97 18.72 19.84
C ASP A 927 10.50 17.40 19.19
N GLU A 928 11.23 16.92 18.19
CA GLU A 928 10.94 15.66 17.49
C GLU A 928 10.81 14.48 18.47
N GLU A 929 11.61 14.45 19.53
CA GLU A 929 11.54 13.40 20.55
C GLU A 929 10.21 13.44 21.32
N PHE A 930 9.71 14.62 21.68
CA PHE A 930 8.39 14.77 22.30
C PHE A 930 7.28 14.32 21.35
N GLU A 931 7.34 14.74 20.09
CA GLU A 931 6.33 14.39 19.09
C GLU A 931 6.30 12.88 18.85
N GLU A 932 7.46 12.26 18.68
CA GLU A 932 7.60 10.81 18.49
C GLU A 932 7.13 10.03 19.72
N SER A 933 7.43 10.50 20.93
CA SER A 933 6.96 9.86 22.17
C SER A 933 5.44 9.77 22.30
N ASN A 934 4.72 10.61 21.56
CA ASN A 934 3.26 10.71 21.57
C ASN A 934 2.59 9.99 20.39
N LYS A 935 3.37 9.36 19.49
CA LYS A 935 2.84 8.51 18.41
C LYS A 935 2.67 7.07 18.93
N MET A 936 1.45 6.73 19.33
CA MET A 936 1.17 5.46 20.00
C MET A 936 0.71 4.39 18.99
N HIS A 937 1.64 3.55 18.55
CA HIS A 937 1.45 2.51 17.53
C HIS A 937 0.71 1.29 18.09
N GLY A 938 -0.63 1.27 18.01
CA GLY A 938 -1.43 0.32 18.77
C GLY A 938 -2.47 -0.46 17.98
N ILE A 939 -2.77 -1.67 18.46
CA ILE A 939 -3.93 -2.44 17.99
C ILE A 939 -5.07 -2.23 18.99
N ASN A 940 -6.18 -1.66 18.53
CA ASN A 940 -7.31 -1.25 19.39
C ASN A 940 -6.89 -0.35 20.57
N GLY A 941 -5.84 0.46 20.37
CA GLY A 941 -5.27 1.34 21.39
C GLY A 941 -4.45 0.62 22.48
N LYS A 942 -3.89 -0.55 22.18
CA LYS A 942 -3.01 -1.30 23.10
C LYS A 942 -1.70 -1.68 22.40
N LEU A 943 -0.61 -1.65 23.16
CA LEU A 943 0.76 -1.89 22.69
C LEU A 943 1.36 -3.13 23.38
N TYR A 944 2.37 -3.75 22.77
CA TYR A 944 3.23 -4.79 23.35
C TYR A 944 2.46 -5.94 24.02
N GLY A 945 1.49 -6.55 23.35
CA GLY A 945 0.77 -7.70 23.92
C GLY A 945 -0.35 -7.35 24.92
N ASN A 946 -0.56 -6.07 25.26
CA ASN A 946 -1.61 -5.65 26.22
C ASN A 946 -3.04 -5.73 25.65
N LEU A 947 -3.22 -6.09 24.38
CA LEU A 947 -4.55 -6.40 23.84
C LEU A 947 -4.97 -7.81 24.25
N HIS A 948 -6.02 -7.91 25.04
CA HIS A 948 -6.53 -9.20 25.55
C HIS A 948 -7.94 -9.51 25.02
N GLY A 949 -8.34 -10.78 25.12
CA GLY A 949 -9.68 -11.24 24.75
C GLY A 949 -9.79 -11.85 23.35
N LEU A 950 -8.67 -12.04 22.66
CA LEU A 950 -8.58 -12.76 21.38
C LEU A 950 -8.45 -14.26 21.61
N VAL A 951 -9.47 -14.86 22.22
CA VAL A 951 -9.49 -16.30 22.54
C VAL A 951 -10.53 -16.99 21.67
N MET A 952 -10.21 -18.14 21.08
CA MET A 952 -11.11 -18.97 20.26
C MET A 952 -10.86 -20.46 20.49
N MET A 953 -11.82 -21.31 20.14
CA MET A 953 -11.68 -22.78 20.27
C MET A 953 -11.33 -23.39 18.92
N GLN A 954 -10.47 -24.40 18.93
CA GLN A 954 -10.19 -25.21 17.75
C GLN A 954 -11.48 -25.66 17.03
N GLY A 955 -11.53 -25.42 15.72
CA GLY A 955 -12.64 -25.74 14.83
C GLY A 955 -13.73 -24.68 14.72
N GLN A 956 -13.69 -23.59 15.50
CA GLN A 956 -14.66 -22.48 15.38
C GLN A 956 -14.42 -21.66 14.12
N LYS A 957 -15.50 -21.19 13.49
CA LYS A 957 -15.46 -20.13 12.48
C LYS A 957 -15.46 -18.77 13.17
N VAL A 958 -14.53 -17.94 12.74
CA VAL A 958 -14.20 -16.66 13.35
C VAL A 958 -14.09 -15.63 12.23
N ASP A 959 -14.81 -14.53 12.37
CA ASP A 959 -14.68 -13.40 11.46
C ASP A 959 -13.88 -12.27 12.10
N TRP A 960 -12.93 -11.75 11.35
CA TRP A 960 -12.10 -10.61 11.71
C TRP A 960 -12.50 -9.41 10.87
N TYR A 961 -12.93 -8.34 11.53
CA TYR A 961 -13.18 -7.04 10.95
C TYR A 961 -11.91 -6.21 11.09
N LEU A 962 -11.17 -6.05 10.01
CA LEU A 962 -9.93 -5.28 9.96
C LEU A 962 -10.26 -3.86 9.52
N LEU A 963 -9.83 -2.88 10.31
CA LEU A 963 -10.01 -1.46 10.05
C LEU A 963 -8.64 -0.77 10.04
N GLY A 964 -8.34 -0.03 8.97
CA GLY A 964 -7.21 0.90 8.89
C GLY A 964 -7.72 2.34 8.83
N MET A 965 -7.16 3.22 9.65
CA MET A 965 -7.44 4.67 9.70
C MET A 965 -6.19 5.36 10.23
N GLY A 966 -6.00 6.65 9.90
CA GLY A 966 -4.90 7.48 10.44
C GLY A 966 -4.16 8.23 9.33
N ASN A 967 -2.83 8.27 9.40
CA ASN A 967 -1.97 9.09 8.55
C ASN A 967 -1.21 8.26 7.49
N GLU A 968 -0.16 8.85 6.92
CA GLU A 968 0.65 8.28 5.83
C GLU A 968 1.42 7.02 6.24
N VAL A 969 1.65 6.79 7.54
CA VAL A 969 2.46 5.66 8.03
C VAL A 969 1.63 4.41 8.32
N ASP A 970 0.30 4.53 8.42
CA ASP A 970 -0.61 3.43 8.80
C ASP A 970 -0.77 2.33 7.73
N ILE A 971 0.16 1.36 7.70
CA ILE A 971 0.27 0.33 6.66
C ILE A 971 0.35 -1.11 7.23
N SER A 972 -0.40 -2.05 6.62
CA SER A 972 -0.30 -3.53 6.74
C SER A 972 -0.66 -4.24 8.07
N VAL A 973 -1.11 -5.50 7.95
CA VAL A 973 -1.38 -6.44 9.05
C VAL A 973 -0.86 -7.83 8.71
N HIS A 974 -0.15 -8.46 9.64
CA HIS A 974 0.28 -9.86 9.57
C HIS A 974 -0.22 -10.69 10.76
N PHE A 975 -0.55 -11.96 10.49
CA PHE A 975 -0.98 -12.94 11.49
C PHE A 975 0.02 -14.10 11.49
N HIS A 976 0.69 -14.35 12.62
CA HIS A 976 1.41 -15.61 12.84
C HIS A 976 0.42 -16.73 13.07
N LEU A 977 0.88 -17.95 12.80
CA LEU A 977 0.07 -19.14 12.63
C LEU A 977 -0.85 -19.11 11.43
N PHE A 978 -0.47 -19.95 10.48
CA PHE A 978 -1.43 -20.42 9.51
C PHE A 978 -2.05 -21.75 9.99
N VAL A 979 -3.35 -21.76 10.39
CA VAL A 979 -4.25 -22.96 10.43
C VAL A 979 -5.73 -22.57 10.73
N PRO A 980 -6.79 -23.13 10.07
CA PRO A 980 -7.01 -23.65 8.72
C PRO A 980 -8.07 -22.84 7.90
N CYS A 981 -8.19 -23.16 6.61
CA CYS A 981 -9.16 -22.68 5.59
C CYS A 981 -10.43 -21.96 6.08
N VAL A 982 -10.51 -20.63 5.90
CA VAL A 982 -11.13 -19.94 4.75
C VAL A 982 -10.73 -18.48 4.92
N ARG A 983 -9.67 -18.00 4.25
CA ARG A 983 -9.64 -16.59 3.87
C ARG A 983 -10.00 -16.58 2.41
N ALA A 984 -11.28 -16.44 2.12
CA ALA A 984 -11.66 -15.79 0.89
C ALA A 984 -11.38 -14.32 1.13
N LEU A 985 -10.25 -13.77 0.65
CA LEU A 985 -10.30 -12.35 0.32
C LEU A 985 -11.24 -12.26 -0.87
N GLN A 986 -12.53 -12.10 -0.56
CA GLN A 986 -13.56 -12.08 -1.56
C GLN A 986 -13.57 -10.66 -2.14
N THR A 987 -12.67 -10.44 -3.10
CA THR A 987 -12.74 -9.32 -4.03
C THR A 987 -13.73 -9.72 -5.13
N ASP A 988 -13.27 -10.36 -6.21
CA ASP A 988 -14.17 -10.98 -7.19
C ASP A 988 -14.28 -12.50 -6.98
N ARG A 989 -13.23 -13.12 -6.40
CA ARG A 989 -13.00 -14.57 -6.22
C ARG A 989 -12.34 -14.89 -4.88
N VAL A 990 -12.15 -16.17 -4.55
CA VAL A 990 -11.57 -16.62 -3.26
C VAL A 990 -10.05 -16.70 -3.36
N HIS A 991 -9.34 -15.76 -2.72
CA HIS A 991 -7.87 -15.71 -2.69
C HIS A 991 -7.28 -15.94 -1.30
N ARG A 992 -6.13 -16.63 -1.24
CA ARG A 992 -5.41 -16.91 0.01
C ARG A 992 -4.31 -15.87 0.29
N ALA A 993 -4.25 -15.43 1.54
CA ALA A 993 -3.21 -14.54 2.06
C ALA A 993 -3.06 -14.69 3.59
N ASP A 994 -1.85 -14.53 4.11
CA ASP A 994 -1.52 -14.46 5.55
C ASP A 994 -1.17 -13.03 6.01
N VAL A 995 -0.86 -12.14 5.07
CA VAL A 995 -0.72 -10.69 5.24
C VAL A 995 -1.87 -10.00 4.52
N PHE A 996 -2.44 -8.96 5.13
CA PHE A 996 -3.42 -8.10 4.50
C PHE A 996 -2.98 -6.64 4.58
N ASP A 997 -2.95 -5.98 3.43
CA ASP A 997 -2.55 -4.58 3.34
C ASP A 997 -3.72 -3.69 3.79
N LEU A 998 -3.57 -3.04 4.94
CA LEU A 998 -4.48 -2.00 5.43
C LEU A 998 -3.89 -0.62 5.17
N PHE A 999 -4.78 0.31 4.82
CA PHE A 999 -4.50 1.73 4.63
C PHE A 999 -5.64 2.56 5.22
N PRO A 1000 -5.47 3.87 5.46
CA PRO A 1000 -6.55 4.72 5.96
C PRO A 1000 -7.83 4.66 5.13
N GLY A 1001 -8.93 4.25 5.77
CA GLY A 1001 -10.24 4.03 5.15
C GLY A 1001 -10.44 2.64 4.54
N THR A 1002 -9.48 1.72 4.72
CA THR A 1002 -9.63 0.31 4.33
C THR A 1002 -10.39 -0.45 5.40
N PHE A 1003 -11.53 -1.03 5.02
CA PHE A 1003 -12.30 -1.92 5.88
C PHE A 1003 -12.48 -3.26 5.18
N GLN A 1004 -11.99 -4.33 5.81
CA GLN A 1004 -12.05 -5.66 5.23
C GLN A 1004 -12.54 -6.68 6.26
N THR A 1005 -13.44 -7.54 5.82
CA THR A 1005 -13.85 -8.71 6.60
C THR A 1005 -13.05 -9.93 6.12
N VAL A 1006 -12.52 -10.66 7.09
CA VAL A 1006 -11.64 -11.79 6.88
C VAL A 1006 -12.15 -12.96 7.71
N GLU A 1007 -12.58 -14.02 7.04
CA GLU A 1007 -13.05 -15.24 7.70
C GLU A 1007 -11.84 -16.10 8.12
N MET A 1008 -11.99 -16.92 9.15
CA MET A 1008 -10.94 -17.82 9.64
C MET A 1008 -11.58 -19.00 10.36
N VAL A 1009 -11.04 -20.21 10.18
CA VAL A 1009 -11.33 -21.33 11.08
C VAL A 1009 -10.20 -21.42 12.10
N ALA A 1010 -10.50 -21.68 13.37
CA ALA A 1010 -9.47 -21.80 14.40
C ALA A 1010 -8.78 -23.17 14.31
N GLY A 1011 -7.45 -23.22 14.21
CA GLY A 1011 -6.73 -24.46 13.95
C GLY A 1011 -6.05 -25.08 15.16
N ILE A 1012 -4.72 -25.11 15.21
CA ILE A 1012 -4.00 -25.79 16.30
C ILE A 1012 -4.08 -24.96 17.59
N PRO A 1013 -4.32 -25.60 18.75
CA PRO A 1013 -4.22 -24.94 20.04
C PRO A 1013 -2.82 -24.38 20.30
N GLY A 1014 -2.75 -23.13 20.75
CA GLY A 1014 -1.52 -22.41 20.99
C GLY A 1014 -1.77 -20.92 21.11
N THR A 1015 -0.74 -20.18 21.54
CA THR A 1015 -0.71 -18.72 21.52
C THR A 1015 0.16 -18.29 20.35
N TRP A 1016 -0.40 -17.41 19.53
CA TRP A 1016 0.16 -17.04 18.23
C TRP A 1016 0.24 -15.53 18.11
N LEU A 1017 1.31 -15.03 17.51
CA LEU A 1017 1.56 -13.60 17.34
C LEU A 1017 0.64 -12.97 16.27
N LEU A 1018 0.33 -11.71 16.42
CA LEU A 1018 -0.44 -10.90 15.48
C LEU A 1018 0.18 -9.51 15.51
N HIS A 1019 0.75 -9.06 14.40
CA HIS A 1019 1.51 -7.81 14.37
C HIS A 1019 1.43 -7.14 13.00
N CYS A 1020 1.71 -5.84 12.94
CA CYS A 1020 1.98 -5.17 11.68
C CYS A 1020 3.35 -5.60 11.13
N HIS A 1021 3.54 -5.79 9.82
CA HIS A 1021 4.86 -6.20 9.28
C HIS A 1021 5.76 -5.01 8.88
N VAL A 1022 5.35 -3.78 9.18
CA VAL A 1022 6.19 -2.59 9.08
C VAL A 1022 7.17 -2.55 10.25
N THR A 1023 8.44 -2.31 9.95
CA THR A 1023 9.54 -2.37 10.93
C THR A 1023 9.31 -1.47 12.15
N ASP A 1024 9.04 -0.18 11.93
CA ASP A 1024 8.86 0.79 13.01
C ASP A 1024 7.64 0.47 13.86
N HIS A 1025 6.54 0.04 13.22
CA HIS A 1025 5.33 -0.37 13.94
C HIS A 1025 5.58 -1.56 14.87
N ILE A 1026 6.40 -2.53 14.49
CA ILE A 1026 6.76 -3.66 15.37
C ILE A 1026 7.57 -3.16 16.57
N HIS A 1027 8.61 -2.35 16.33
CA HIS A 1027 9.47 -1.83 17.40
C HIS A 1027 8.72 -0.87 18.32
N ALA A 1028 7.72 -0.15 17.80
CA ALA A 1028 6.85 0.75 18.55
C ALA A 1028 5.68 0.04 19.27
N GLY A 1029 5.51 -1.26 19.05
CA GLY A 1029 4.65 -2.12 19.87
C GLY A 1029 3.29 -2.48 19.26
N MET A 1030 3.11 -2.32 17.94
CA MET A 1030 1.89 -2.70 17.21
C MET A 1030 1.81 -4.22 17.02
N GLU A 1031 1.70 -4.92 18.15
CA GLU A 1031 1.67 -6.37 18.21
C GLU A 1031 0.90 -6.90 19.41
N THR A 1032 0.34 -8.09 19.24
CA THR A 1032 -0.39 -8.81 20.27
C THR A 1032 -0.40 -10.31 19.99
N THR A 1033 -1.09 -11.07 20.83
CA THR A 1033 -1.28 -12.50 20.63
C THR A 1033 -2.76 -12.87 20.61
N PHE A 1034 -3.09 -13.91 19.86
CA PHE A 1034 -4.37 -14.59 19.96
C PHE A 1034 -4.17 -16.03 20.41
N THR A 1035 -5.13 -16.57 21.15
CA THR A 1035 -5.05 -17.91 21.73
C THR A 1035 -6.12 -18.81 21.15
N ILE A 1036 -5.68 -19.96 20.64
CA ILE A 1036 -6.56 -21.05 20.26
C ILE A 1036 -6.52 -22.09 21.38
N GLU A 1037 -7.68 -22.38 21.98
CA GLU A 1037 -7.82 -23.40 23.00
C GLU A 1037 -8.21 -24.75 22.38
N GLY A 1038 -7.68 -25.84 22.96
CA GLY A 1038 -8.02 -27.20 22.54
C GLY A 1038 -9.46 -27.57 22.92
N ALA A 1039 -10.13 -28.31 22.04
CA ALA A 1039 -11.43 -28.89 22.36
C ALA A 1039 -11.25 -29.99 23.44
N TYR A 1040 -11.30 -29.62 24.72
CA TYR A 1040 -11.52 -30.62 25.76
C TYR A 1040 -12.89 -31.28 25.51
N ALA A 1041 -12.88 -32.60 25.35
CA ALA A 1041 -14.07 -33.43 25.27
C ALA A 1041 -14.90 -33.32 26.57
N LEU A 1042 -15.70 -32.25 26.70
CA LEU A 1042 -16.72 -32.08 27.72
C LEU A 1042 -18.08 -32.54 27.16
N ARG A 1043 -18.15 -33.84 26.86
CA ARG A 1043 -19.39 -34.63 26.91
C ARG A 1043 -19.13 -35.91 27.71
N VAL A 1044 -18.70 -35.74 28.97
CA VAL A 1044 -19.05 -36.73 29.98
C VAL A 1044 -20.48 -36.40 30.40
N CYS A 1045 -21.44 -37.10 29.79
CA CYS A 1045 -22.76 -37.26 30.38
C CYS A 1045 -22.55 -37.88 31.77
N LEU A 1046 -22.72 -37.07 32.81
CA LEU A 1046 -23.05 -37.58 34.13
C LEU A 1046 -24.45 -38.20 34.05
N HIS A 1047 -24.49 -39.46 33.65
CA HIS A 1047 -25.50 -40.41 34.10
C HIS A 1047 -24.84 -41.25 35.20
N THR A 1048 -25.15 -40.90 36.44
CA THR A 1048 -25.69 -41.78 37.49
C THR A 1048 -26.26 -40.91 38.60
#